data_AF-A0A7X3TQG1-F1
#
_entry.id   AF-A0A7X3TQG1-F1
#
_cell.length_a   1.000
_cell.length_b   1.000
_cell.length_c   1.000
_cell.angle_alpha   90.00
_cell.angle_beta   90.00
_cell.angle_gamma   90.00
#
_symmetry.space_group_name_H-M   'P 1'
#
loop_
_entity.id
_entity.type
_entity.pdbx_description
1 polymer ?
#
loop_
_entity_poly.entity_id
_entity_poly.type
_entity_poly.pdbx_seq_one_letter_code
_entity_poly.pdbx_strand_id
1 'polypeptide(L)'
;MRWTANIALVLALALQAGAQTDYGYRLGRQERGEVRFNAQGPSVLMGALDPTVMRWYMPQELFDEYGRRQWRYTNYATEPYRRYIDRNQEGTYFYDTYGKLISRGWLVYDWRQTQARTVESSQLTKERRYANWFNRLIISSDASGDYNYSLMIGDEIFATLTPMTFRKVGFNGVVTSFDARHLRFTGLFSRPSLPIVEIDPDIPTASQDNFTSLIAGRIEADLGDNATLGLTLVNVHNGAGNRESFEGNPLKGVLTTGQLGRRLNKLIVRLSDDSPADGEGGPVLFSTEVEITTALQREVPVEGGVRMVFKDTTFTGSSIGFAPVIEGGEERGGFLRADGAESIVLQYALAAEEGESEEGTLRLALQRRLDLGLDEADDAITRVKNVRFRFVLANDYRIEVASDRQNSRIGIPEFLVVTRAAGNVVNQLNPREVVFDYGLPTASQIAGITTEIRDWWGFDLYGEFNVSTQYRQFPSTTRESHRSFSGIRGDEHAVGWLFNLVRHADPWRFSFEGFGMDDAYATSFKPVDSRGLVDYSPEATDRLYDFVEDNDDQDRHPDQKRFFQGGLVPPQSTALGGFQVRSDGVPDPAVFPGYDENGDFISDFNQNSNGDRENFFPDYEEPFLRHHSDRPEFLFGIDLNNNGWAERFENDDLPDYPY
;
A
#
# COMPACT_ATOMS: atom_id res chain seq x y z
N MET A 1 53.03 60.41 9.03
CA MET A 1 52.51 59.38 8.11
C MET A 1 51.50 58.49 8.85
N ARG A 2 50.22 58.89 8.88
CA ARG A 2 49.13 58.17 9.59
C ARG A 2 47.76 58.34 8.88
N TRP A 3 47.77 58.51 7.55
CA TRP A 3 46.56 58.86 6.78
C TRP A 3 46.26 57.93 5.58
N THR A 4 46.95 56.79 5.46
CA THR A 4 46.73 55.83 4.36
C THR A 4 46.11 54.49 4.80
N ALA A 5 46.04 54.20 6.10
CA ALA A 5 45.47 52.94 6.60
C ALA A 5 43.93 52.98 6.80
N ASN A 6 43.34 54.16 6.99
CA ASN A 6 41.90 54.28 7.28
C ASN A 6 40.99 54.27 6.04
N ILE A 7 41.53 54.54 4.84
CA ILE A 7 40.72 54.57 3.59
C ILE A 7 40.54 53.15 3.02
N ALA A 8 41.50 52.25 3.23
CA ALA A 8 41.38 50.85 2.79
C ALA A 8 40.38 50.04 3.64
N LEU A 9 40.24 50.36 4.93
CA LEU A 9 39.32 49.65 5.83
C LEU A 9 37.85 50.05 5.60
N VAL A 10 37.58 51.30 5.20
CA VAL A 10 36.21 51.79 4.91
C VAL A 10 35.73 51.31 3.52
N LEU A 11 36.64 51.08 2.56
CA LEU A 11 36.30 50.51 1.25
C LEU A 11 36.12 48.98 1.27
N ALA A 12 36.78 48.26 2.19
CA ALA A 12 36.60 46.81 2.35
C ALA A 12 35.29 46.45 3.10
N LEU A 13 34.83 47.28 4.03
CA LEU A 13 33.58 47.06 4.77
C LEU A 13 32.30 47.45 3.99
N ALA A 14 32.42 48.17 2.87
CA ALA A 14 31.28 48.54 2.02
C ALA A 14 30.94 47.49 0.94
N LEU A 15 31.77 46.45 0.76
CA LEU A 15 31.61 45.44 -0.29
C LEU A 15 30.94 44.13 0.17
N GLN A 16 30.49 44.05 1.43
CA GLN A 16 29.74 42.90 1.96
C GLN A 16 28.34 43.24 2.47
N ALA A 17 27.76 44.36 2.04
CA ALA A 17 26.31 44.48 2.05
C ALA A 17 25.78 43.65 0.87
N GLY A 18 25.46 42.38 1.13
CA GLY A 18 24.61 41.61 0.21
C GLY A 18 23.38 42.46 -0.06
N ALA A 19 23.18 42.82 -1.33
CA ALA A 19 21.97 43.51 -1.76
C ALA A 19 20.80 42.59 -1.40
N GLN A 20 20.09 42.94 -0.33
CA GLN A 20 18.80 42.35 -0.04
C GLN A 20 17.92 42.66 -1.26
N THR A 21 17.48 41.61 -1.95
CA THR A 21 16.64 41.76 -3.14
C THR A 21 15.43 42.61 -2.78
N ASP A 22 15.35 43.82 -3.32
CA ASP A 22 14.21 44.70 -3.11
C ASP A 22 13.05 44.20 -3.97
N TYR A 23 12.16 43.42 -3.35
CA TYR A 23 10.93 42.93 -4.00
C TYR A 23 9.91 44.06 -4.27
N GLY A 24 10.25 45.30 -3.95
CA GLY A 24 9.38 46.47 -4.06
C GLY A 24 8.11 46.27 -3.24
N TYR A 25 6.98 46.66 -3.82
CA TYR A 25 5.68 46.58 -3.14
C TYR A 25 5.05 45.17 -3.14
N ARG A 26 5.70 44.17 -3.74
CA ARG A 26 5.11 42.83 -3.98
C ARG A 26 4.92 42.01 -2.69
N LEU A 27 5.73 42.28 -1.67
CA LEU A 27 5.61 41.66 -0.34
C LEU A 27 4.76 42.50 0.64
N GLY A 28 4.19 43.61 0.16
CA GLY A 28 3.52 44.61 0.99
C GLY A 28 4.50 45.37 1.88
N ARG A 29 4.15 46.61 2.25
CA ARG A 29 5.00 47.42 3.11
C ARG A 29 4.51 47.29 4.55
N GLN A 30 5.42 46.96 5.47
CA GLN A 30 5.09 46.85 6.87
C GLN A 30 4.93 48.26 7.46
N GLU A 31 3.69 48.67 7.74
CA GLU A 31 3.36 49.91 8.43
C GLU A 31 2.68 49.57 9.76
N ARG A 32 3.31 49.96 10.87
CA ARG A 32 2.77 49.81 12.24
C ARG A 32 2.32 48.38 12.59
N GLY A 33 3.09 47.37 12.16
CA GLY A 33 2.83 45.97 12.49
C GLY A 33 1.87 45.25 11.53
N GLU A 34 1.23 45.95 10.60
CA GLU A 34 0.43 45.35 9.53
C GLU A 34 1.10 45.54 8.17
N VAL A 35 0.97 44.53 7.30
CA VAL A 35 1.47 44.58 5.92
C VAL A 35 0.36 45.15 5.03
N ARG A 36 0.56 46.36 4.50
CA ARG A 36 -0.40 47.02 3.61
C ARG A 36 0.03 46.94 2.14
N PHE A 37 -0.93 46.62 1.28
CA PHE A 37 -0.77 46.57 -0.17
C PHE A 37 -1.46 47.79 -0.79
N ASN A 38 -0.69 48.80 -1.18
CA ASN A 38 -1.23 49.96 -1.89
C ASN A 38 -1.03 49.77 -3.40
N ALA A 39 -2.11 49.80 -4.18
CA ALA A 39 -2.03 49.86 -5.64
C ALA A 39 -1.64 51.29 -6.04
N GLN A 40 -0.33 51.53 -6.20
CA GLN A 40 0.19 52.74 -6.84
C GLN A 40 0.74 52.40 -8.22
N GLY A 41 0.56 53.32 -9.19
CA GLY A 41 1.13 53.19 -10.54
C GLY A 41 2.66 53.11 -10.52
N PRO A 42 3.28 52.65 -11.62
CA PRO A 42 4.73 52.40 -11.69
C PRO A 42 5.52 53.65 -11.28
N SER A 43 6.35 53.53 -10.25
CA SER A 43 7.20 54.62 -9.78
C SER A 43 8.40 54.78 -10.72
N VAL A 44 8.56 55.98 -11.30
CA VAL A 44 9.72 56.29 -12.15
C VAL A 44 10.94 56.55 -11.26
N LEU A 45 11.99 55.74 -11.42
CA LEU A 45 13.28 55.94 -10.73
C LEU A 45 13.95 57.22 -11.29
N MET A 46 14.21 58.23 -10.44
CA MET A 46 14.79 59.52 -10.88
C MET A 46 16.19 59.40 -11.50
N GLY A 47 16.94 58.33 -11.25
CA GLY A 47 18.20 58.00 -11.93
C GLY A 47 18.03 57.46 -13.37
N ALA A 48 16.80 57.38 -13.89
CA ALA A 48 16.46 56.85 -15.21
C ALA A 48 16.39 57.92 -16.33
N LEU A 49 16.74 59.18 -16.03
CA LEU A 49 16.84 60.25 -17.04
C LEU A 49 18.15 60.21 -17.86
N ASP A 50 19.04 59.24 -17.60
CA ASP A 50 20.32 59.09 -18.29
C ASP A 50 20.14 58.29 -19.61
N PRO A 51 20.34 58.90 -20.80
CA PRO A 51 20.00 58.31 -22.09
C PRO A 51 20.96 57.17 -22.43
N THR A 52 20.56 55.96 -22.06
CA THR A 52 21.34 54.75 -22.26
C THR A 52 20.50 53.81 -23.14
N VAL A 53 20.93 53.61 -24.40
CA VAL A 53 20.21 52.86 -25.47
C VAL A 53 19.58 51.53 -24.98
N MET A 54 20.30 50.76 -24.17
CA MET A 54 19.83 49.48 -23.62
C MET A 54 18.67 49.60 -22.61
N ARG A 55 18.49 50.73 -21.90
CA ARG A 55 17.35 50.98 -21.00
C ARG A 55 16.05 51.29 -21.75
N TRP A 56 16.12 51.63 -23.04
CA TRP A 56 14.92 51.93 -23.85
C TRP A 56 14.23 50.68 -24.38
N TYR A 57 14.96 49.57 -24.52
CA TYR A 57 14.45 48.31 -25.08
C TYR A 57 14.00 47.29 -24.03
N MET A 58 14.16 47.59 -22.73
CA MET A 58 13.79 46.71 -21.62
C MET A 58 13.11 47.53 -20.50
N PRO A 59 12.02 47.03 -19.88
CA PRO A 59 11.43 47.65 -18.70
C PRO A 59 12.46 47.95 -17.61
N GLN A 60 12.29 49.07 -16.91
CA GLN A 60 13.30 49.64 -16.00
C GLN A 60 13.64 48.68 -14.85
N GLU A 61 12.62 48.02 -14.32
CA GLU A 61 12.71 47.07 -13.23
C GLU A 61 13.55 45.85 -13.64
N LEU A 62 13.40 45.38 -14.88
CA LEU A 62 14.15 44.24 -15.40
C LEU A 62 15.62 44.60 -15.67
N PHE A 63 15.91 45.80 -16.16
CA PHE A 63 17.29 46.22 -16.45
C PHE A 63 18.16 46.22 -15.18
N ASP A 64 17.62 46.76 -14.09
CA ASP A 64 18.31 46.81 -12.79
C ASP A 64 18.34 45.43 -12.09
N GLU A 65 17.25 44.64 -12.13
CA GLU A 65 17.16 43.29 -11.55
C GLU A 65 18.16 42.29 -12.18
N TYR A 66 18.36 42.35 -13.50
CA TYR A 66 19.35 41.51 -14.20
C TYR A 66 20.80 41.98 -14.03
N GLY A 67 21.05 43.10 -13.33
CA GLY A 67 22.37 43.69 -13.17
C GLY A 67 23.08 43.97 -14.51
N ARG A 68 22.31 44.27 -15.56
CA ARG A 68 22.85 44.52 -16.90
C ARG A 68 23.52 45.88 -16.94
N ARG A 69 24.71 45.92 -17.52
CA ARG A 69 25.44 47.17 -17.74
C ARG A 69 25.69 47.32 -19.22
N GLN A 70 25.52 48.52 -19.76
CA GLN A 70 25.68 48.77 -21.20
C GLN A 70 27.04 48.35 -21.75
N TRP A 71 28.07 48.46 -20.91
CA TRP A 71 29.45 48.14 -21.24
C TRP A 71 29.83 46.68 -20.93
N ARG A 72 28.88 45.86 -20.45
CA ARG A 72 29.16 44.47 -20.07
C ARG A 72 29.43 43.64 -21.32
N TYR A 73 30.66 43.19 -21.45
CA TYR A 73 31.14 42.29 -22.50
C TYR A 73 31.28 40.88 -21.93
N THR A 74 30.76 39.87 -22.62
CA THR A 74 30.91 38.47 -22.21
C THR A 74 32.16 37.87 -22.86
N ASN A 75 33.12 37.45 -22.04
CA ASN A 75 34.29 36.67 -22.45
C ASN A 75 34.35 35.37 -21.67
N TYR A 76 34.01 34.25 -22.31
CA TYR A 76 33.95 32.96 -21.64
C TYR A 76 35.31 32.29 -21.38
N ALA A 77 36.39 32.91 -21.85
CA ALA A 77 37.76 32.49 -21.51
C ALA A 77 38.22 33.06 -20.16
N THR A 78 37.62 34.16 -19.69
CA THR A 78 37.95 34.81 -18.41
C THR A 78 36.84 34.70 -17.37
N GLU A 79 35.58 34.59 -17.82
CA GLU A 79 34.44 34.33 -16.96
C GLU A 79 33.84 32.97 -17.33
N PRO A 80 33.55 32.07 -16.37
CA PRO A 80 32.86 30.83 -16.72
C PRO A 80 31.53 31.16 -17.40
N TYR A 81 31.21 30.44 -18.49
CA TYR A 81 29.92 30.56 -19.15
C TYR A 81 28.80 30.36 -18.12
N ARG A 82 28.01 31.41 -17.93
CA ARG A 82 26.76 31.33 -17.17
C ARG A 82 25.64 31.38 -18.19
N ARG A 83 24.80 30.34 -18.19
CA ARG A 83 23.55 30.33 -18.95
C ARG A 83 22.77 31.59 -18.57
N TYR A 84 22.11 32.21 -19.55
CA TYR A 84 21.23 33.36 -19.30
C TYR A 84 20.36 33.05 -18.07
N ILE A 85 20.41 33.90 -17.03
CA ILE A 85 19.58 33.73 -15.82
C ILE A 85 18.15 33.94 -16.29
N ASP A 86 17.50 32.85 -16.66
CA ASP A 86 16.09 32.84 -17.02
C ASP A 86 15.32 32.97 -15.70
N ARG A 87 14.38 33.91 -15.62
CA ARG A 87 13.47 34.06 -14.46
C ARG A 87 12.75 32.74 -14.16
N ASN A 88 12.60 31.88 -15.16
CA ASN A 88 12.08 30.54 -14.99
C ASN A 88 12.99 29.65 -14.12
N GLN A 89 14.31 29.85 -14.06
CA GLN A 89 15.24 29.01 -13.26
C GLN A 89 14.99 29.09 -11.75
N GLU A 90 14.36 30.16 -11.26
CA GLU A 90 14.01 30.36 -9.85
C GLU A 90 12.63 29.75 -9.49
N GLY A 91 11.96 29.14 -10.46
CA GLY A 91 10.67 28.46 -10.26
C GLY A 91 9.44 29.39 -10.24
N THR A 92 8.29 28.77 -9.99
CA THR A 92 6.95 29.38 -9.93
C THR A 92 6.67 30.01 -8.57
N TYR A 93 5.83 31.04 -8.55
CA TYR A 93 5.32 31.61 -7.31
C TYR A 93 4.18 30.75 -6.76
N PHE A 94 4.25 30.41 -5.47
CA PHE A 94 3.22 29.68 -4.74
C PHE A 94 2.49 30.64 -3.80
N TYR A 95 1.16 30.62 -3.85
CA TYR A 95 0.28 31.47 -3.05
C TYR A 95 -0.61 30.59 -2.17
N ASP A 96 -1.02 31.12 -1.02
CA ASP A 96 -2.05 30.49 -0.19
C ASP A 96 -3.46 30.68 -0.79
N THR A 97 -4.46 30.11 -0.13
CA THR A 97 -5.87 30.21 -0.55
C THR A 97 -6.43 31.63 -0.55
N TYR A 98 -5.75 32.59 0.11
CA TYR A 98 -6.11 34.00 0.16
C TYR A 98 -5.30 34.85 -0.83
N GLY A 99 -4.46 34.22 -1.67
CA GLY A 99 -3.64 34.91 -2.67
C GLY A 99 -2.38 35.56 -2.10
N LYS A 100 -1.97 35.24 -0.86
CA LYS A 100 -0.71 35.71 -0.26
C LYS A 100 0.43 34.82 -0.73
N LEU A 101 1.53 35.44 -1.16
CA LEU A 101 2.73 34.71 -1.58
C LEU A 101 3.31 33.92 -0.40
N ILE A 102 3.42 32.60 -0.53
CA ILE A 102 4.07 31.70 0.43
C ILE A 102 5.56 31.64 0.13
N SER A 103 5.91 31.27 -1.11
CA SER A 103 7.29 31.07 -1.54
C SER A 103 7.40 31.07 -3.06
N ARG A 104 8.63 31.00 -3.58
CA ARG A 104 8.93 30.78 -4.99
C ARG A 104 9.85 29.58 -5.11
N GLY A 105 9.52 28.65 -5.99
CA GLY A 105 10.31 27.43 -6.17
C GLY A 105 9.73 26.51 -7.22
N TRP A 106 10.17 25.26 -7.22
CA TRP A 106 9.70 24.25 -8.15
C TRP A 106 8.78 23.26 -7.44
N LEU A 107 7.66 22.91 -8.06
CA LEU A 107 6.94 21.71 -7.68
C LEU A 107 7.81 20.52 -8.07
N VAL A 108 8.08 19.63 -7.12
CA VAL A 108 8.87 18.42 -7.34
C VAL A 108 8.01 17.19 -7.07
N TYR A 109 7.31 17.21 -5.93
CA TYR A 109 6.36 16.20 -5.52
C TYR A 109 5.12 16.88 -4.92
N ASP A 110 3.94 16.37 -5.22
CA ASP A 110 2.68 16.80 -4.60
C ASP A 110 1.73 15.61 -4.51
N TRP A 111 1.21 15.34 -3.32
CA TRP A 111 0.19 14.33 -3.11
C TRP A 111 -0.99 14.96 -2.39
N ARG A 112 -2.16 14.94 -3.05
CA ARG A 112 -3.40 15.51 -2.54
C ARG A 112 -4.51 14.49 -2.58
N GLN A 113 -5.30 14.47 -1.51
CA GLN A 113 -6.55 13.74 -1.46
C GLN A 113 -7.66 14.73 -1.07
N THR A 114 -8.69 14.82 -1.89
CA THR A 114 -9.83 15.74 -1.72
C THR A 114 -11.12 14.95 -1.85
N GLN A 115 -11.90 14.92 -0.76
CA GLN A 115 -13.15 14.19 -0.64
C GLN A 115 -14.21 15.07 0.05
N ALA A 116 -15.49 15.01 -0.32
CA ALA A 116 -16.04 14.27 -1.45
C ALA A 116 -15.79 15.02 -2.79
N ARG A 117 -15.22 14.32 -3.78
CA ARG A 117 -15.00 14.81 -5.14
C ARG A 117 -15.14 13.64 -6.13
N THR A 118 -16.04 13.76 -7.09
CA THR A 118 -16.35 12.67 -8.04
C THR A 118 -15.28 12.41 -9.09
N VAL A 119 -14.38 13.37 -9.31
CA VAL A 119 -13.30 13.31 -10.31
C VAL A 119 -12.03 13.89 -9.70
N GLU A 120 -10.88 13.26 -9.96
CA GLU A 120 -9.56 13.69 -9.47
C GLU A 120 -9.51 13.79 -7.93
N SER A 121 -10.07 12.80 -7.25
CA SER A 121 -10.12 12.80 -5.78
C SER A 121 -8.75 12.57 -5.13
N SER A 122 -7.89 11.76 -5.76
CA SER A 122 -6.52 11.52 -5.35
C SER A 122 -5.59 11.93 -6.48
N GLN A 123 -4.79 12.96 -6.27
CA GLN A 123 -3.82 13.48 -7.24
C GLN A 123 -2.42 13.25 -6.70
N LEU A 124 -1.59 12.57 -7.46
CA LEU A 124 -0.17 12.42 -7.20
C LEU A 124 0.59 13.07 -8.34
N THR A 125 1.55 13.92 -8.03
CA THR A 125 2.38 14.60 -9.01
C THR A 125 3.83 14.30 -8.72
N LYS A 126 4.54 13.77 -9.72
CA LYS A 126 6.00 13.61 -9.71
C LYS A 126 6.53 14.31 -10.95
N GLU A 127 7.17 15.44 -10.75
CA GLU A 127 7.69 16.27 -11.85
C GLU A 127 8.99 15.70 -12.42
N ARG A 128 9.35 16.06 -13.65
CA ARG A 128 10.63 15.62 -14.26
C ARG A 128 11.85 15.92 -13.39
N ARG A 129 11.79 16.96 -12.56
CA ARG A 129 12.85 17.33 -11.61
C ARG A 129 13.03 16.29 -10.50
N TYR A 130 11.95 15.64 -10.07
CA TYR A 130 12.01 14.53 -9.13
C TYR A 130 12.87 13.40 -9.70
N ALA A 131 12.63 13.00 -10.95
CA ALA A 131 13.42 11.98 -11.63
C ALA A 131 14.87 12.42 -11.89
N ASN A 132 15.08 13.64 -12.40
CA ASN A 132 16.37 14.03 -12.96
C ASN A 132 17.30 14.74 -11.97
N TRP A 133 16.78 15.61 -11.11
CA TRP A 133 17.61 16.40 -10.18
C TRP A 133 17.84 15.65 -8.87
N PHE A 134 16.81 14.93 -8.43
CA PHE A 134 16.81 14.20 -7.16
C PHE A 134 16.98 12.70 -7.34
N ASN A 135 17.14 12.20 -8.57
CA ASN A 135 17.24 10.76 -8.85
C ASN A 135 16.16 9.95 -8.14
N ARG A 136 14.92 10.47 -8.12
CA ARG A 136 13.74 9.82 -7.51
C ARG A 136 13.85 9.62 -5.98
N LEU A 137 14.72 10.37 -5.31
CA LEU A 137 14.89 10.34 -3.85
C LEU A 137 15.14 11.76 -3.30
N ILE A 138 14.19 12.26 -2.53
CA ILE A 138 14.31 13.52 -1.79
C ILE A 138 14.48 13.19 -0.32
N ILE A 139 15.52 13.75 0.30
CA ILE A 139 15.74 13.65 1.75
C ILE A 139 15.85 15.06 2.30
N SER A 140 15.05 15.36 3.31
CA SER A 140 15.12 16.59 4.10
C SER A 140 15.25 16.20 5.56
N SER A 141 16.21 16.78 6.27
CA SER A 141 16.43 16.51 7.69
C SER A 141 16.73 17.79 8.43
N ASP A 142 16.26 17.88 9.68
CA ASP A 142 16.57 18.95 10.60
C ASP A 142 16.88 18.36 11.98
N ALA A 143 17.78 19.01 12.72
CA ALA A 143 18.23 18.57 14.03
C ALA A 143 18.35 19.77 14.97
N SER A 144 17.75 19.67 16.15
CA SER A 144 17.77 20.72 17.16
C SER A 144 17.86 20.12 18.56
N GLY A 145 19.04 20.25 19.19
CA GLY A 145 19.30 19.63 20.49
C GLY A 145 19.24 18.11 20.40
N ASP A 146 18.39 17.49 21.24
CA ASP A 146 18.16 16.05 21.28
C ASP A 146 17.08 15.59 20.29
N TYR A 147 16.55 16.48 19.43
CA TYR A 147 15.48 16.17 18.49
C TYR A 147 16.03 16.11 17.06
N ASN A 148 15.78 15.01 16.38
CA ASN A 148 16.08 14.82 14.97
C ASN A 148 14.78 14.52 14.22
N TYR A 149 14.59 15.16 13.07
CA TYR A 149 13.47 14.90 12.19
C TYR A 149 13.97 14.70 10.77
N SER A 150 13.47 13.69 10.08
CA SER A 150 13.70 13.49 8.66
C SER A 150 12.39 13.22 7.92
N LEU A 151 12.38 13.66 6.65
CA LEU A 151 11.34 13.42 5.67
C LEU A 151 12.04 12.94 4.40
N MET A 152 11.67 11.75 3.97
CA MET A 152 12.16 11.11 2.75
C MET A 152 10.98 10.86 1.82
N ILE A 153 11.16 11.14 0.53
CA ILE A 153 10.18 10.84 -0.53
C ILE A 153 10.95 10.13 -1.62
N GLY A 154 10.52 8.93 -1.99
CA GLY A 154 11.28 8.10 -2.89
C GLY A 154 10.45 7.03 -3.57
N ASP A 155 10.96 6.54 -4.69
CA ASP A 155 10.30 5.46 -5.43
C ASP A 155 10.78 4.05 -5.04
N GLU A 156 11.95 3.97 -4.41
CA GLU A 156 12.63 2.75 -3.98
C GLU A 156 13.35 3.04 -2.66
N ILE A 157 12.62 2.93 -1.55
CA ILE A 157 13.13 3.16 -0.19
C ILE A 157 13.17 1.82 0.55
N PHE A 158 14.32 1.45 1.10
CA PHE A 158 14.36 0.39 2.09
C PHE A 158 13.66 0.85 3.37
N ALA A 159 12.58 0.18 3.75
CA ALA A 159 11.76 0.55 4.91
C ALA A 159 11.33 -0.68 5.70
N THR A 160 11.68 -0.70 6.99
CA THR A 160 11.28 -1.76 7.93
C THR A 160 10.66 -1.13 9.17
N LEU A 161 9.51 -1.65 9.60
CA LEU A 161 8.92 -1.36 10.92
C LEU A 161 9.16 -2.53 11.87
N THR A 162 8.76 -3.74 11.47
CA THR A 162 9.08 -5.00 12.15
C THR A 162 9.13 -6.14 11.13
N PRO A 163 9.78 -7.27 11.46
CA PRO A 163 9.81 -8.44 10.58
C PRO A 163 8.40 -8.97 10.21
N MET A 164 7.43 -8.93 11.12
CA MET A 164 6.10 -9.51 10.88
C MET A 164 5.02 -8.51 10.43
N THR A 165 5.30 -7.21 10.39
CA THR A 165 4.28 -6.20 10.01
C THR A 165 4.59 -5.47 8.71
N PHE A 166 5.82 -4.98 8.52
CA PHE A 166 6.21 -4.24 7.33
C PHE A 166 7.72 -4.24 7.13
N ARG A 167 8.17 -4.78 5.99
CA ARG A 167 9.55 -4.79 5.50
C ARG A 167 9.51 -4.78 3.97
N LYS A 168 10.01 -3.71 3.35
CA LYS A 168 10.15 -3.61 1.89
C LYS A 168 11.53 -3.09 1.51
N VAL A 169 12.15 -3.67 0.49
CA VAL A 169 13.40 -3.20 -0.10
C VAL A 169 13.16 -2.02 -1.04
N GLY A 170 12.03 -2.04 -1.76
CA GLY A 170 11.65 -1.01 -2.73
C GLY A 170 10.35 -0.27 -2.40
N PHE A 171 10.23 0.34 -1.21
CA PHE A 171 9.04 1.12 -0.86
C PHE A 171 8.92 2.42 -1.68
N ASN A 172 7.82 2.56 -2.40
CA ASN A 172 7.46 3.80 -3.10
C ASN A 172 6.54 4.64 -2.22
N GLY A 173 6.99 5.82 -1.77
CA GLY A 173 6.16 6.69 -0.96
C GLY A 173 6.94 7.73 -0.16
N VAL A 174 6.37 8.08 0.99
CA VAL A 174 6.89 9.06 1.93
C VAL A 174 7.23 8.35 3.23
N VAL A 175 8.44 8.57 3.73
CA VAL A 175 8.89 8.13 5.05
C VAL A 175 9.17 9.37 5.90
N THR A 176 8.64 9.40 7.11
CA THR A 176 8.99 10.39 8.12
C THR A 176 9.58 9.69 9.31
N SER A 177 10.67 10.23 9.84
CA SER A 177 11.28 9.72 11.07
C SER A 177 11.51 10.85 12.03
N PHE A 178 11.26 10.59 13.30
CA PHE A 178 11.49 11.48 14.41
C PHE A 178 12.21 10.70 15.50
N ASP A 179 13.30 11.26 15.98
CA ASP A 179 14.10 10.70 17.04
C ASP A 179 14.27 11.74 18.14
N ALA A 180 14.02 11.31 19.38
CA ALA A 180 14.29 12.03 20.60
C ALA A 180 14.90 11.06 21.61
N ARG A 181 15.52 11.59 22.65
CA ARG A 181 16.30 10.83 23.66
C ARG A 181 15.70 9.50 24.15
N HIS A 182 14.38 9.40 24.31
CA HIS A 182 13.70 8.19 24.81
C HIS A 182 12.47 7.81 23.97
N LEU A 183 12.29 8.45 22.81
CA LEU A 183 11.11 8.27 21.97
C LEU A 183 11.51 8.36 20.51
N ARG A 184 11.19 7.31 19.75
CA ARG A 184 11.38 7.25 18.30
C ARG A 184 10.03 7.06 17.62
N PHE A 185 9.86 7.66 16.46
CA PHE A 185 8.68 7.51 15.61
C PHE A 185 9.10 7.40 14.16
N THR A 186 8.52 6.43 13.44
CA THR A 186 8.63 6.32 12.00
C THR A 186 7.24 6.19 11.41
N GLY A 187 6.94 6.95 10.35
CA GLY A 187 5.68 6.87 9.60
C GLY A 187 5.95 6.64 8.11
N LEU A 188 5.14 5.80 7.48
CA LEU A 188 5.19 5.44 6.07
C LEU A 188 3.85 5.74 5.40
N PHE A 189 3.87 6.40 4.25
CA PHE A 189 2.67 6.77 3.51
C PHE A 189 2.84 6.50 2.02
N SER A 190 1.87 5.84 1.40
CA SER A 190 1.92 5.54 -0.04
C SER A 190 0.52 5.47 -0.67
N ARG A 191 0.47 5.55 -2.00
CA ARG A 191 -0.71 5.20 -2.82
C ARG A 191 -0.37 4.01 -3.73
N PRO A 192 -0.47 2.76 -3.23
CA PRO A 192 -0.15 1.55 -4.00
C PRO A 192 -0.90 1.41 -5.34
N SER A 193 -2.12 1.93 -5.46
CA SER A 193 -2.96 1.71 -6.66
C SER A 193 -2.52 2.48 -7.92
N LEU A 194 -1.60 3.44 -7.81
CA LEU A 194 -0.92 4.12 -8.94
C LEU A 194 0.16 5.07 -8.38
N PRO A 195 1.33 4.56 -7.94
CA PRO A 195 2.36 5.38 -7.30
C PRO A 195 3.15 6.27 -8.28
N ILE A 196 2.89 6.24 -9.59
CA ILE A 196 3.69 6.88 -10.65
C ILE A 196 5.15 6.40 -10.60
N VAL A 197 5.45 5.34 -11.36
CA VAL A 197 6.82 4.83 -11.57
C VAL A 197 7.42 5.28 -12.89
N GLU A 198 6.61 5.60 -13.88
CA GLU A 198 7.09 6.20 -15.13
C GLU A 198 6.67 7.68 -15.14
N ILE A 199 7.64 8.59 -15.15
CA ILE A 199 7.40 10.03 -15.05
C ILE A 199 7.33 10.60 -16.46
N ASP A 200 6.10 10.87 -16.91
CA ASP A 200 5.85 11.62 -18.14
C ASP A 200 6.01 13.13 -17.87
N PRO A 201 6.98 13.82 -18.51
CA PRO A 201 7.16 15.26 -18.33
C PRO A 201 5.99 16.12 -18.83
N ASP A 202 5.20 15.61 -19.77
CA ASP A 202 4.06 16.34 -20.35
C ASP A 202 2.80 16.14 -19.49
N ILE A 203 2.73 15.06 -18.70
CA ILE A 203 1.60 14.73 -17.81
C ILE A 203 2.15 14.28 -16.44
N PRO A 204 2.72 15.19 -15.62
CA PRO A 204 3.40 14.82 -14.37
C PRO A 204 2.44 14.42 -13.24
N THR A 205 1.14 14.64 -13.41
CA THR A 205 0.11 14.37 -12.40
C THR A 205 -0.78 13.20 -12.83
N ALA A 206 -0.85 12.17 -11.98
CA ALA A 206 -1.80 11.08 -12.13
C ALA A 206 -2.93 11.18 -11.10
N SER A 207 -4.15 11.31 -11.61
CA SER A 207 -5.38 11.40 -10.83
C SER A 207 -6.13 10.08 -10.77
N GLN A 208 -6.75 9.79 -9.63
CA GLN A 208 -7.58 8.62 -9.40
C GLN A 208 -8.86 8.98 -8.63
N ASP A 209 -9.96 8.35 -9.01
CA ASP A 209 -11.25 8.43 -8.31
C ASP A 209 -11.42 7.27 -7.32
N ASN A 210 -10.79 6.13 -7.64
CA ASN A 210 -10.69 4.97 -6.79
C ASN A 210 -9.21 4.72 -6.53
N PHE A 211 -8.84 4.55 -5.27
CA PHE A 211 -7.46 4.37 -4.91
C PHE A 211 -7.32 3.45 -3.71
N THR A 212 -6.14 2.86 -3.57
CA THR A 212 -5.72 2.17 -2.36
C THR A 212 -4.61 3.01 -1.74
N SER A 213 -4.76 3.35 -0.47
CA SER A 213 -3.79 4.11 0.31
C SER A 213 -3.17 3.21 1.37
N LEU A 214 -1.89 3.44 1.65
CA LEU A 214 -1.15 2.82 2.74
C LEU A 214 -0.75 3.89 3.75
N ILE A 215 -1.03 3.61 5.02
CA ILE A 215 -0.53 4.35 6.17
C ILE A 215 0.04 3.32 7.13
N ALA A 216 1.32 3.45 7.46
CA ALA A 216 1.95 2.64 8.47
C ALA A 216 2.79 3.50 9.41
N GLY A 217 3.06 3.00 10.61
CA GLY A 217 3.97 3.68 11.52
C GLY A 217 4.32 2.85 12.74
N ARG A 218 5.44 3.22 13.35
CA ARG A 218 5.99 2.60 14.53
C ARG A 218 6.40 3.69 15.52
N ILE A 219 6.10 3.48 16.80
CA ILE A 219 6.56 4.30 17.91
C ILE A 219 7.35 3.40 18.84
N GLU A 220 8.52 3.82 19.26
CA GLU A 220 9.35 3.11 20.24
C GLU A 220 9.65 4.03 21.42
N ALA A 221 9.52 3.49 22.63
CA ALA A 221 9.81 4.20 23.86
C ALA A 221 10.76 3.38 24.73
N ASP A 222 11.81 4.03 25.22
CA ASP A 222 12.77 3.40 26.13
C ASP A 222 12.23 3.44 27.57
N LEU A 223 12.11 2.26 28.16
CA LEU A 223 11.67 2.01 29.53
C LEU A 223 12.91 1.77 30.41
N GLY A 224 13.69 2.83 30.62
CA GLY A 224 14.99 2.77 31.31
C GLY A 224 16.13 2.43 30.35
N ASP A 225 17.23 1.90 30.89
CA ASP A 225 18.47 1.69 30.13
C ASP A 225 18.51 0.36 29.36
N ASN A 226 17.61 -0.58 29.69
CA ASN A 226 17.69 -1.98 29.27
C ASN A 226 16.44 -2.50 28.56
N ALA A 227 15.39 -1.70 28.42
CA ALA A 227 14.14 -2.16 27.84
C ALA A 227 13.54 -1.12 26.88
N THR A 228 13.03 -1.58 25.75
CA THR A 228 12.34 -0.76 24.75
C THR A 228 11.00 -1.40 24.42
N LEU A 229 9.94 -0.60 24.42
CA LEU A 229 8.61 -1.01 23.98
C LEU A 229 8.30 -0.35 22.64
N GLY A 230 7.88 -1.13 21.66
CA GLY A 230 7.44 -0.64 20.35
C GLY A 230 5.95 -0.91 20.11
N LEU A 231 5.25 0.04 19.50
CA LEU A 231 3.90 -0.09 18.99
C LEU A 231 3.93 0.13 17.48
N THR A 232 3.32 -0.77 16.72
CA THR A 232 3.30 -0.71 15.25
C THR A 232 1.88 -0.78 14.73
N LEU A 233 1.58 -0.03 13.67
CA LEU A 233 0.31 -0.09 12.96
C LEU A 233 0.60 -0.03 11.46
N VAL A 234 0.08 -0.98 10.70
CA VAL A 234 0.09 -1.00 9.24
C VAL A 234 -1.36 -1.05 8.78
N ASN A 235 -1.76 -0.15 7.89
CA ASN A 235 -3.10 -0.12 7.34
C ASN A 235 -3.06 0.19 5.85
N VAL A 236 -3.65 -0.71 5.07
CA VAL A 236 -3.92 -0.52 3.65
C VAL A 236 -5.42 -0.56 3.45
N HIS A 237 -5.96 0.46 2.80
CA HIS A 237 -7.41 0.57 2.61
C HIS A 237 -7.77 1.21 1.28
N ASN A 238 -8.94 0.83 0.78
CA ASN A 238 -9.54 1.44 -0.39
C ASN A 238 -10.25 2.75 -0.03
N GLY A 239 -10.07 3.74 -0.89
CA GLY A 239 -10.77 5.01 -0.89
C GLY A 239 -11.60 5.20 -2.16
N ALA A 240 -12.72 5.91 -2.02
CA ALA A 240 -13.58 6.31 -3.11
C ALA A 240 -13.77 7.83 -3.07
N GLY A 241 -13.50 8.51 -4.17
CA GLY A 241 -13.53 9.98 -4.25
C GLY A 241 -14.91 10.56 -4.03
N ASN A 242 -15.93 9.91 -4.55
CA ASN A 242 -17.33 10.34 -4.44
C ASN A 242 -17.93 10.17 -3.04
N ARG A 243 -17.20 9.57 -2.09
CA ARG A 243 -17.63 9.41 -0.70
C ARG A 243 -16.85 10.36 0.20
N GLU A 244 -17.55 10.87 1.21
CA GLU A 244 -16.89 11.65 2.27
C GLU A 244 -15.99 10.74 3.10
N SER A 245 -14.73 11.16 3.31
CA SER A 245 -13.73 10.41 4.08
C SER A 245 -14.09 10.25 5.56
N PHE A 246 -14.99 11.09 6.10
CA PHE A 246 -15.28 11.19 7.53
C PHE A 246 -16.66 10.66 7.94
N GLU A 247 -17.49 10.20 7.00
CA GLU A 247 -18.78 9.56 7.33
C GLU A 247 -18.62 8.17 7.98
N GLY A 248 -17.39 7.64 8.03
CA GLY A 248 -17.06 6.34 8.65
C GLY A 248 -15.62 6.28 9.18
N ASN A 249 -15.17 5.08 9.57
CA ASN A 249 -13.77 4.87 9.97
C ASN A 249 -12.91 4.63 8.70
N PRO A 250 -12.01 5.57 8.33
CA PRO A 250 -11.21 5.46 7.11
C PRO A 250 -10.28 4.23 7.12
N LEU A 251 -9.86 3.75 8.29
CA LEU A 251 -8.97 2.59 8.42
C LEU A 251 -9.65 1.27 8.02
N LYS A 252 -10.99 1.23 7.95
CA LYS A 252 -11.75 0.06 7.49
C LYS A 252 -11.97 0.05 5.98
N GLY A 253 -11.54 1.12 5.29
CA GLY A 253 -11.74 1.32 3.87
C GLY A 253 -13.22 1.45 3.47
N VAL A 254 -13.42 1.74 2.19
CA VAL A 254 -14.73 1.82 1.57
C VAL A 254 -14.75 1.03 0.27
N LEU A 255 -15.93 0.55 -0.12
CA LEU A 255 -16.14 0.03 -1.46
C LEU A 255 -15.97 1.15 -2.49
N THR A 256 -15.25 0.85 -3.55
CA THR A 256 -15.00 1.73 -4.69
C THR A 256 -16.18 1.79 -5.66
N THR A 257 -16.18 2.77 -6.57
CA THR A 257 -17.25 2.89 -7.57
C THR A 257 -17.31 1.68 -8.51
N GLY A 258 -16.16 1.10 -8.86
CA GLY A 258 -16.11 -0.14 -9.66
C GLY A 258 -16.67 -1.36 -8.93
N GLN A 259 -16.34 -1.53 -7.63
CA GLN A 259 -16.95 -2.56 -6.77
C GLN A 259 -18.46 -2.38 -6.61
N LEU A 260 -18.98 -1.15 -6.72
CA LEU A 260 -20.40 -0.82 -6.72
C LEU A 260 -21.03 -0.62 -8.11
N GLY A 261 -20.32 -0.95 -9.19
CA GLY A 261 -20.78 -0.65 -10.56
C GLY A 261 -21.99 -1.47 -11.01
N ARG A 262 -22.24 -2.64 -10.41
CA ARG A 262 -23.43 -3.47 -10.64
C ARG A 262 -23.89 -4.14 -9.35
N ARG A 263 -25.18 -4.49 -9.30
CA ARG A 263 -25.78 -5.23 -8.18
C ARG A 263 -25.20 -6.64 -8.11
N LEU A 264 -25.10 -7.18 -6.90
CA LEU A 264 -24.77 -8.57 -6.65
C LEU A 264 -26.02 -9.43 -6.86
N ASN A 265 -25.95 -10.41 -7.76
CA ASN A 265 -27.06 -11.31 -8.05
C ASN A 265 -26.81 -12.74 -7.58
N LYS A 266 -25.54 -13.17 -7.38
CA LYS A 266 -25.22 -14.56 -7.05
C LYS A 266 -24.13 -14.66 -5.99
N LEU A 267 -24.37 -15.47 -4.97
CA LEU A 267 -23.38 -15.87 -3.97
C LEU A 267 -23.13 -17.37 -4.08
N ILE A 268 -21.88 -17.79 -3.96
CA ILE A 268 -21.47 -19.18 -4.04
C ILE A 268 -20.59 -19.47 -2.84
N VAL A 269 -20.94 -20.48 -2.04
CA VAL A 269 -20.08 -20.99 -0.97
C VAL A 269 -19.57 -22.35 -1.40
N ARG A 270 -18.25 -22.58 -1.26
CA ARG A 270 -17.63 -23.88 -1.45
C ARG A 270 -17.14 -24.39 -0.11
N LEU A 271 -17.47 -25.64 0.20
CA LEU A 271 -16.92 -26.39 1.32
C LEU A 271 -16.07 -27.51 0.72
N SER A 272 -14.78 -27.50 1.00
CA SER A 272 -13.85 -28.56 0.60
C SER A 272 -13.09 -29.09 1.81
N ASP A 273 -12.39 -30.18 1.61
CA ASP A 273 -11.34 -30.64 2.52
C ASP A 273 -10.21 -29.59 2.57
N ASP A 274 -9.64 -29.31 3.76
CA ASP A 274 -8.44 -28.46 3.89
C ASP A 274 -7.16 -29.29 3.69
N SER A 275 -7.22 -30.61 3.94
CA SER A 275 -6.13 -31.57 3.77
C SER A 275 -6.43 -32.63 2.71
N PRO A 276 -6.79 -32.26 1.46
CA PRO A 276 -7.33 -33.20 0.46
C PRO A 276 -6.39 -34.33 0.04
N ALA A 277 -5.11 -34.28 0.43
CA ALA A 277 -4.07 -35.23 0.05
C ALA A 277 -4.21 -36.60 0.74
N ASP A 278 -4.87 -36.69 1.89
CA ASP A 278 -5.14 -37.97 2.56
C ASP A 278 -6.35 -38.72 1.97
N GLY A 279 -7.21 -38.00 1.25
CA GLY A 279 -8.40 -38.53 0.60
C GLY A 279 -9.54 -38.91 1.56
N GLU A 280 -9.49 -38.49 2.83
CA GLU A 280 -10.50 -38.83 3.83
C GLU A 280 -10.72 -37.71 4.85
N GLY A 281 -11.94 -37.60 5.39
CA GLY A 281 -12.16 -36.76 6.56
C GLY A 281 -12.39 -35.28 6.24
N GLY A 282 -12.89 -34.99 5.03
CA GLY A 282 -13.30 -33.65 4.65
C GLY A 282 -14.63 -33.21 5.30
N PRO A 283 -15.19 -32.05 4.89
CA PRO A 283 -16.32 -31.40 5.56
C PRO A 283 -17.54 -32.30 5.68
N VAL A 284 -18.14 -32.32 6.86
CA VAL A 284 -19.48 -32.89 7.09
C VAL A 284 -20.48 -31.76 7.37
N LEU A 285 -21.45 -31.57 6.47
CA LEU A 285 -22.45 -30.53 6.57
C LEU A 285 -23.73 -31.03 7.23
N PHE A 286 -24.01 -30.52 8.44
CA PHE A 286 -25.20 -30.86 9.21
C PHE A 286 -26.40 -29.97 8.92
N SER A 287 -26.17 -28.66 8.75
CA SER A 287 -27.24 -27.71 8.45
C SER A 287 -26.73 -26.44 7.78
N THR A 288 -27.56 -25.88 6.92
CA THR A 288 -27.33 -24.57 6.29
C THR A 288 -28.45 -23.59 6.63
N GLU A 289 -28.09 -22.39 7.04
CA GLU A 289 -29.03 -21.28 7.19
C GLU A 289 -28.38 -19.99 6.65
N VAL A 290 -29.20 -19.10 6.11
CA VAL A 290 -28.76 -17.78 5.65
C VAL A 290 -29.66 -16.72 6.26
N GLU A 291 -29.07 -15.66 6.80
CA GLU A 291 -29.78 -14.51 7.36
C GLU A 291 -29.52 -13.30 6.47
N ILE A 292 -30.60 -12.68 5.99
CA ILE A 292 -30.51 -11.53 5.09
C ILE A 292 -31.12 -10.33 5.79
N THR A 293 -30.36 -9.23 5.80
CA THR A 293 -30.86 -7.94 6.25
C THR A 293 -31.01 -7.02 5.06
N THR A 294 -32.22 -6.55 4.78
CA THR A 294 -32.48 -5.57 3.72
C THR A 294 -33.47 -4.50 4.15
N ALA A 295 -33.43 -3.34 3.51
CA ALA A 295 -34.37 -2.26 3.78
C ALA A 295 -35.65 -2.44 2.97
N LEU A 296 -36.79 -2.59 3.67
CA LEU A 296 -38.12 -2.68 3.08
C LEU A 296 -38.89 -1.39 3.33
N GLN A 297 -39.75 -0.97 2.40
CA GLN A 297 -40.65 0.13 2.64
C GLN A 297 -41.68 -0.25 3.70
N ARG A 298 -41.91 0.63 4.66
CA ARG A 298 -42.94 0.48 5.67
C ARG A 298 -43.68 1.79 5.88
N GLU A 299 -44.98 1.65 6.08
CA GLU A 299 -45.85 2.72 6.52
C GLU A 299 -45.52 3.12 7.96
N VAL A 300 -45.16 4.38 8.16
CA VAL A 300 -45.00 4.97 9.50
C VAL A 300 -46.02 6.11 9.66
N PRO A 301 -46.84 6.08 10.72
CA PRO A 301 -47.78 7.16 11.00
C PRO A 301 -47.00 8.44 11.35
N VAL A 302 -47.35 9.54 10.68
CA VAL A 302 -46.84 10.89 10.92
C VAL A 302 -48.01 11.85 11.12
N GLU A 303 -47.77 13.00 11.75
CA GLU A 303 -48.83 13.99 11.97
C GLU A 303 -49.43 14.44 10.62
N GLY A 304 -50.70 14.12 10.39
CA GLY A 304 -51.40 14.41 9.13
C GLY A 304 -51.36 13.32 8.05
N GLY A 305 -50.83 12.11 8.31
CA GLY A 305 -50.92 11.01 7.36
C GLY A 305 -49.99 9.81 7.62
N VAL A 306 -49.67 9.10 6.55
CA VAL A 306 -48.73 7.97 6.55
C VAL A 306 -47.56 8.34 5.66
N ARG A 307 -46.34 8.07 6.11
CA ARG A 307 -45.12 8.24 5.32
C ARG A 307 -44.47 6.88 5.11
N MET A 308 -44.15 6.57 3.86
CA MET A 308 -43.32 5.42 3.52
C MET A 308 -41.87 5.71 3.88
N VAL A 309 -41.28 4.84 4.70
CA VAL A 309 -39.87 4.90 5.07
C VAL A 309 -39.23 3.53 4.91
N PHE A 310 -37.96 3.53 4.51
CA PHE A 310 -37.18 2.31 4.46
C PHE A 310 -36.76 1.90 5.87
N LYS A 311 -37.08 0.66 6.24
CA LYS A 311 -36.67 0.06 7.51
C LYS A 311 -35.92 -1.24 7.27
N ASP A 312 -34.70 -1.32 7.79
CA ASP A 312 -33.92 -2.56 7.80
C ASP A 312 -34.75 -3.67 8.48
N THR A 313 -34.95 -4.76 7.76
CA THR A 313 -35.68 -5.96 8.17
C THR A 313 -34.78 -7.16 7.95
N THR A 314 -34.71 -8.04 8.95
CA THR A 314 -33.89 -9.25 8.91
C THR A 314 -34.79 -10.48 8.89
N PHE A 315 -34.50 -11.43 8.03
CA PHE A 315 -35.20 -12.72 7.92
C PHE A 315 -34.20 -13.84 7.65
N THR A 316 -34.54 -15.06 8.07
CA THR A 316 -33.79 -16.27 7.71
C THR A 316 -34.28 -16.82 6.38
N GLY A 317 -33.41 -17.47 5.61
CA GLY A 317 -33.75 -18.08 4.34
C GLY A 317 -34.86 -19.10 4.50
N SER A 318 -34.76 -19.96 5.52
CA SER A 318 -35.80 -20.92 5.89
C SER A 318 -37.19 -20.28 6.11
N SER A 319 -37.26 -19.08 6.68
CA SER A 319 -38.54 -18.40 6.98
C SER A 319 -39.28 -17.87 5.75
N ILE A 320 -38.55 -17.65 4.65
CA ILE A 320 -39.06 -17.13 3.38
C ILE A 320 -39.02 -18.16 2.24
N GLY A 321 -38.55 -19.38 2.51
CA GLY A 321 -38.39 -20.42 1.48
C GLY A 321 -37.21 -20.18 0.53
N PHE A 322 -36.19 -19.46 1.00
CA PHE A 322 -34.93 -19.22 0.28
C PHE A 322 -33.86 -20.19 0.79
N ALA A 323 -33.42 -21.10 -0.09
CA ALA A 323 -32.44 -22.14 0.19
C ALA A 323 -31.42 -22.21 -0.96
N PRO A 324 -30.19 -22.70 -0.71
CA PRO A 324 -29.22 -22.84 -1.79
C PRO A 324 -29.59 -23.98 -2.74
N VAL A 325 -29.16 -23.84 -3.99
CA VAL A 325 -28.97 -24.99 -4.87
C VAL A 325 -27.65 -25.66 -4.48
N ILE A 326 -27.71 -26.96 -4.17
CA ILE A 326 -26.56 -27.75 -3.71
C ILE A 326 -26.04 -28.59 -4.88
N GLU A 327 -24.75 -28.49 -5.12
CA GLU A 327 -24.01 -29.31 -6.11
C GLU A 327 -22.80 -29.97 -5.45
N GLY A 328 -22.45 -31.16 -5.93
CA GLY A 328 -21.35 -31.95 -5.37
C GLY A 328 -21.64 -32.54 -3.99
N GLY A 329 -20.62 -33.18 -3.42
CA GLY A 329 -20.70 -33.91 -2.17
C GLY A 329 -21.42 -35.27 -2.25
N GLU A 330 -21.05 -36.17 -1.35
CA GLU A 330 -21.63 -37.50 -1.18
C GLU A 330 -22.55 -37.52 0.05
N GLU A 331 -23.78 -37.99 -0.13
CA GLU A 331 -24.69 -38.21 1.00
C GLU A 331 -24.32 -39.50 1.73
N ARG A 332 -23.79 -39.39 2.96
CA ARG A 332 -23.40 -40.53 3.79
C ARG A 332 -23.89 -40.40 5.22
N GLY A 333 -24.81 -41.28 5.61
CA GLY A 333 -25.41 -41.28 6.95
C GLY A 333 -26.40 -40.14 7.18
N GLY A 334 -27.04 -39.63 6.11
CA GLY A 334 -28.00 -38.53 6.16
C GLY A 334 -27.38 -37.14 6.20
N PHE A 335 -26.06 -37.03 6.03
CA PHE A 335 -25.32 -35.77 5.96
C PHE A 335 -24.49 -35.74 4.68
N LEU A 336 -24.32 -34.53 4.15
CA LEU A 336 -23.52 -34.30 2.95
C LEU A 336 -22.04 -34.20 3.35
N ARG A 337 -21.17 -34.87 2.60
CA ARG A 337 -19.72 -34.90 2.85
C ARG A 337 -18.94 -34.63 1.57
N ALA A 338 -17.73 -34.10 1.71
CA ALA A 338 -16.80 -34.02 0.59
C ALA A 338 -15.39 -34.39 1.07
N ASP A 339 -14.96 -35.62 0.77
CA ASP A 339 -13.63 -36.13 1.14
C ASP A 339 -12.63 -35.88 0.00
N GLY A 340 -11.37 -35.55 0.32
CA GLY A 340 -10.31 -35.38 -0.67
C GLY A 340 -10.59 -34.25 -1.65
N ALA A 341 -10.56 -34.53 -2.97
CA ALA A 341 -10.77 -33.52 -4.01
C ALA A 341 -12.25 -33.16 -4.26
N GLU A 342 -13.20 -33.82 -3.59
CA GLU A 342 -14.63 -33.52 -3.71
C GLU A 342 -14.97 -32.17 -3.05
N SER A 343 -16.09 -31.54 -3.41
CA SER A 343 -16.54 -30.33 -2.73
C SER A 343 -18.05 -30.18 -2.72
N ILE A 344 -18.57 -29.53 -1.69
CA ILE A 344 -19.98 -29.14 -1.60
C ILE A 344 -20.08 -27.68 -2.02
N VAL A 345 -20.84 -27.40 -3.08
CA VAL A 345 -21.07 -26.05 -3.58
C VAL A 345 -22.51 -25.64 -3.29
N LEU A 346 -22.69 -24.56 -2.54
CA LEU A 346 -23.97 -23.96 -2.18
C LEU A 346 -24.16 -22.66 -2.97
N GLN A 347 -25.10 -22.65 -3.92
CA GLN A 347 -25.38 -21.49 -4.75
C GLN A 347 -26.65 -20.77 -4.27
N TYR A 348 -26.52 -19.48 -3.96
CA TYR A 348 -27.60 -18.61 -3.51
C TYR A 348 -27.84 -17.52 -4.57
N ALA A 349 -28.92 -17.65 -5.33
CA ALA A 349 -29.33 -16.65 -6.32
C ALA A 349 -30.19 -15.56 -5.66
N LEU A 350 -29.71 -14.31 -5.63
CA LEU A 350 -30.48 -13.18 -5.10
C LEU A 350 -31.56 -12.72 -6.09
N ALA A 351 -31.23 -12.69 -7.38
CA ALA A 351 -32.13 -12.42 -8.50
C ALA A 351 -31.63 -13.19 -9.72
N ALA A 352 -32.53 -13.59 -10.63
CA ALA A 352 -32.10 -14.27 -11.85
C ALA A 352 -31.46 -13.28 -12.83
N GLU A 353 -30.47 -13.74 -13.57
CA GLU A 353 -29.96 -13.00 -14.73
C GLU A 353 -30.92 -13.11 -15.93
N GLU A 354 -30.68 -12.32 -16.96
CA GLU A 354 -31.54 -12.30 -18.14
C GLU A 354 -31.56 -13.67 -18.83
N GLY A 355 -32.75 -14.27 -18.92
CA GLY A 355 -32.93 -15.60 -19.52
C GLY A 355 -32.83 -16.78 -18.54
N GLU A 356 -32.53 -16.53 -17.27
CA GLU A 356 -32.54 -17.55 -16.21
C GLU A 356 -33.92 -17.67 -15.53
N SER A 357 -34.13 -18.79 -14.82
CA SER A 357 -35.34 -19.00 -14.03
C SER A 357 -35.32 -18.18 -12.74
N GLU A 358 -36.44 -17.56 -12.38
CA GLU A 358 -36.65 -16.94 -11.06
C GLU A 358 -36.86 -17.97 -9.94
N GLU A 359 -36.98 -19.25 -10.28
CA GLU A 359 -37.20 -20.28 -9.28
C GLU A 359 -36.01 -20.39 -8.31
N GLY A 360 -36.32 -20.36 -7.01
CA GLY A 360 -35.30 -20.40 -5.95
C GLY A 360 -34.58 -19.07 -5.68
N THR A 361 -34.89 -17.98 -6.40
CA THR A 361 -34.25 -16.68 -6.13
C THR A 361 -34.78 -16.03 -4.85
N LEU A 362 -33.95 -15.22 -4.19
CA LEU A 362 -34.39 -14.39 -3.07
C LEU A 362 -35.51 -13.43 -3.50
N ARG A 363 -35.40 -12.84 -4.70
CA ARG A 363 -36.42 -11.93 -5.26
C ARG A 363 -37.79 -12.61 -5.34
N LEU A 364 -37.87 -13.84 -5.82
CA LEU A 364 -39.12 -14.59 -5.87
C LEU A 364 -39.62 -14.99 -4.47
N ALA A 365 -38.71 -15.41 -3.58
CA ALA A 365 -39.04 -15.74 -2.19
C ALA A 365 -39.67 -14.54 -1.45
N LEU A 366 -39.12 -13.34 -1.65
CA LEU A 366 -39.66 -12.10 -1.07
C LEU A 366 -41.06 -11.76 -1.61
N GLN A 367 -41.27 -11.84 -2.93
CA GLN A 367 -42.59 -11.63 -3.54
C GLN A 367 -43.64 -12.57 -2.93
N ARG A 368 -43.34 -13.87 -2.88
CA ARG A 368 -44.29 -14.89 -2.40
C ARG A 368 -44.56 -14.79 -0.90
N ARG A 369 -43.52 -14.53 -0.08
CA ARG A 369 -43.65 -14.59 1.37
C ARG A 369 -44.18 -13.30 1.97
N LEU A 370 -43.80 -12.16 1.39
CA LEU A 370 -44.11 -10.82 1.91
C LEU A 370 -45.15 -10.08 1.07
N ASP A 371 -45.69 -10.71 0.02
CA ASP A 371 -46.69 -10.12 -0.90
C ASP A 371 -46.21 -8.82 -1.54
N LEU A 372 -44.92 -8.76 -1.88
CA LEU A 372 -44.28 -7.60 -2.51
C LEU A 372 -44.49 -7.61 -4.01
N GLY A 373 -44.68 -6.43 -4.61
CA GLY A 373 -44.59 -6.26 -6.06
C GLY A 373 -43.18 -6.54 -6.59
N LEU A 374 -43.05 -6.77 -7.91
CA LEU A 374 -41.75 -7.04 -8.54
C LEU A 374 -40.73 -5.93 -8.28
N ASP A 375 -41.15 -4.66 -8.43
CA ASP A 375 -40.28 -3.49 -8.21
C ASP A 375 -39.86 -3.36 -6.74
N GLU A 376 -40.75 -3.66 -5.79
CA GLU A 376 -40.46 -3.62 -4.36
C GLU A 376 -39.48 -4.72 -3.95
N ALA A 377 -39.66 -5.93 -4.48
CA ALA A 377 -38.75 -7.03 -4.26
C ALA A 377 -37.37 -6.76 -4.89
N ASP A 378 -37.32 -6.17 -6.09
CA ASP A 378 -36.09 -5.81 -6.77
C ASP A 378 -35.32 -4.68 -6.04
N ASP A 379 -36.03 -3.67 -5.53
CA ASP A 379 -35.46 -2.63 -4.65
C ASP A 379 -34.93 -3.24 -3.35
N ALA A 380 -35.63 -4.23 -2.78
CA ALA A 380 -35.15 -4.96 -1.61
C ALA A 380 -33.85 -5.74 -1.88
N ILE A 381 -33.63 -6.31 -3.07
CA ILE A 381 -32.33 -6.93 -3.40
C ILE A 381 -31.23 -5.86 -3.49
N THR A 382 -31.54 -4.73 -4.12
CA THR A 382 -30.57 -3.64 -4.33
C THR A 382 -30.13 -3.01 -3.00
N ARG A 383 -31.02 -3.00 -2.00
CA ARG A 383 -30.82 -2.43 -0.65
C ARG A 383 -30.35 -3.42 0.41
N VAL A 384 -29.98 -4.65 0.04
CA VAL A 384 -29.42 -5.63 0.99
C VAL A 384 -28.24 -5.00 1.73
N LYS A 385 -28.30 -5.02 3.05
CA LYS A 385 -27.27 -4.51 3.95
C LYS A 385 -26.24 -5.58 4.27
N ASN A 386 -26.70 -6.83 4.42
CA ASN A 386 -25.89 -7.93 4.88
C ASN A 386 -26.50 -9.27 4.45
N VAL A 387 -25.64 -10.22 4.10
CA VAL A 387 -25.98 -11.63 3.95
C VAL A 387 -25.04 -12.42 4.85
N ARG A 388 -25.62 -13.11 5.82
CA ARG A 388 -24.92 -13.86 6.87
C ARG A 388 -25.18 -15.33 6.69
N PHE A 389 -24.13 -16.12 6.55
CA PHE A 389 -24.21 -17.57 6.50
C PHE A 389 -24.05 -18.17 7.89
N ARG A 390 -24.77 -19.25 8.17
CA ARG A 390 -24.68 -20.03 9.41
C ARG A 390 -24.66 -21.51 9.03
N PHE A 391 -23.51 -22.14 9.16
CA PHE A 391 -23.32 -23.55 8.83
C PHE A 391 -22.95 -24.33 10.07
N VAL A 392 -23.51 -25.52 10.23
CA VAL A 392 -23.03 -26.47 11.24
C VAL A 392 -22.19 -27.50 10.52
N LEU A 393 -20.89 -27.50 10.81
CA LEU A 393 -19.87 -28.29 10.14
C LEU A 393 -19.07 -29.08 11.17
N ALA A 394 -18.56 -30.24 10.79
CA ALA A 394 -17.49 -30.94 11.49
C ALA A 394 -16.43 -31.40 10.48
N ASN A 395 -15.41 -32.07 11.00
CA ASN A 395 -14.25 -32.59 10.31
C ASN A 395 -13.27 -31.50 9.84
N ASP A 396 -12.30 -31.87 9.00
CA ASP A 396 -11.41 -30.97 8.33
C ASP A 396 -12.16 -30.27 7.20
N TYR A 397 -12.30 -28.96 7.26
CA TYR A 397 -13.05 -28.19 6.26
C TYR A 397 -12.37 -26.89 5.94
N ARG A 398 -12.52 -26.49 4.69
CA ARG A 398 -12.15 -25.18 4.16
C ARG A 398 -13.39 -24.54 3.57
N ILE A 399 -13.77 -23.38 4.11
CA ILE A 399 -14.91 -22.60 3.62
C ILE A 399 -14.39 -21.46 2.77
N GLU A 400 -14.89 -21.40 1.53
CA GLU A 400 -14.61 -20.32 0.61
C GLU A 400 -15.91 -19.71 0.09
N VAL A 401 -15.87 -18.43 -0.24
CA VAL A 401 -17.01 -17.71 -0.80
C VAL A 401 -16.62 -16.97 -2.08
N ALA A 402 -17.51 -16.97 -3.06
CA ALA A 402 -17.42 -16.25 -4.32
C ALA A 402 -18.74 -15.53 -4.62
N SER A 403 -18.69 -14.59 -5.57
CA SER A 403 -19.89 -13.93 -6.09
C SER A 403 -19.66 -13.43 -7.51
N ASP A 404 -20.73 -13.03 -8.18
CA ASP A 404 -20.67 -12.28 -9.46
C ASP A 404 -20.09 -10.86 -9.31
N ARG A 405 -19.64 -10.45 -8.12
CA ARG A 405 -18.90 -9.19 -7.88
C ARG A 405 -17.44 -9.41 -7.50
N GLN A 406 -17.05 -10.66 -7.29
CA GLN A 406 -15.72 -11.06 -6.86
C GLN A 406 -15.10 -11.90 -7.97
N ASN A 407 -14.65 -11.22 -9.03
CA ASN A 407 -14.23 -11.88 -10.26
C ASN A 407 -12.75 -11.63 -10.57
N SER A 408 -12.20 -12.48 -11.43
CA SER A 408 -10.97 -12.19 -12.13
C SER A 408 -11.15 -11.10 -13.19
N ARG A 409 -10.05 -10.63 -13.77
CA ARG A 409 -10.07 -9.64 -14.86
C ARG A 409 -10.90 -10.04 -16.08
N ILE A 410 -11.05 -11.35 -16.35
CA ILE A 410 -11.86 -11.89 -17.44
C ILE A 410 -13.31 -12.21 -17.03
N GLY A 411 -13.68 -11.94 -15.77
CA GLY A 411 -15.06 -12.01 -15.29
C GLY A 411 -15.47 -13.35 -14.69
N ILE A 412 -14.53 -14.25 -14.42
CA ILE A 412 -14.80 -15.54 -13.74
C ILE A 412 -14.90 -15.28 -12.23
N PRO A 413 -15.95 -15.74 -11.52
CA PRO A 413 -16.03 -15.66 -10.07
C PRO A 413 -14.89 -16.40 -9.38
N GLU A 414 -14.22 -15.72 -8.45
CA GLU A 414 -13.07 -16.23 -7.71
C GLU A 414 -13.44 -16.53 -6.27
N PHE A 415 -12.90 -17.60 -5.70
CA PHE A 415 -13.16 -18.00 -4.32
C PHE A 415 -12.14 -17.36 -3.37
N LEU A 416 -12.64 -16.74 -2.30
CA LEU A 416 -11.82 -16.25 -1.20
C LEU A 416 -12.08 -17.09 0.05
N VAL A 417 -11.00 -17.47 0.74
CA VAL A 417 -11.06 -18.23 1.99
C VAL A 417 -11.72 -17.39 3.08
N VAL A 418 -12.67 -18.00 3.78
CA VAL A 418 -13.38 -17.43 4.92
C VAL A 418 -12.78 -17.94 6.22
N THR A 419 -12.63 -19.26 6.36
CA THR A 419 -12.09 -19.94 7.53
C THR A 419 -11.77 -21.39 7.19
N ARG A 420 -10.86 -21.98 7.96
CA ARG A 420 -10.47 -23.39 7.91
C ARG A 420 -10.78 -24.08 9.24
N ALA A 421 -10.73 -25.41 9.26
CA ALA A 421 -10.79 -26.18 10.49
C ALA A 421 -9.44 -26.13 11.21
N ALA A 422 -9.48 -26.25 12.54
CA ALA A 422 -8.26 -26.34 13.32
C ALA A 422 -7.73 -27.78 13.27
N GLY A 423 -6.67 -27.99 12.48
CA GLY A 423 -6.06 -29.30 12.27
C GLY A 423 -6.93 -30.24 11.42
N ASN A 424 -6.35 -31.39 11.06
CA ASN A 424 -6.99 -32.41 10.23
C ASN A 424 -7.81 -33.40 11.08
N VAL A 425 -9.11 -33.10 11.28
CA VAL A 425 -10.01 -33.91 12.10
C VAL A 425 -10.88 -34.80 11.22
N VAL A 426 -10.75 -36.13 11.33
CA VAL A 426 -11.49 -37.07 10.45
C VAL A 426 -12.72 -37.72 11.10
N ASN A 427 -12.88 -37.59 12.43
CA ASN A 427 -13.77 -38.44 13.24
C ASN A 427 -15.05 -37.76 13.76
N GLN A 428 -15.37 -36.57 13.27
CA GLN A 428 -16.58 -35.78 13.59
C GLN A 428 -16.71 -35.34 15.04
N LEU A 429 -15.59 -35.28 15.78
CA LEU A 429 -15.59 -34.87 17.18
C LEU A 429 -15.51 -33.34 17.38
N ASN A 430 -15.45 -32.57 16.30
CA ASN A 430 -15.35 -31.11 16.30
C ASN A 430 -16.56 -30.37 15.67
N PRO A 431 -17.83 -30.78 15.89
CA PRO A 431 -18.96 -30.07 15.30
C PRO A 431 -19.04 -28.63 15.85
N ARG A 432 -19.08 -27.64 14.96
CA ARG A 432 -19.21 -26.23 15.31
C ARG A 432 -20.16 -25.47 14.38
N GLU A 433 -20.81 -24.44 14.93
CA GLU A 433 -21.54 -23.45 14.12
C GLU A 433 -20.54 -22.40 13.61
N VAL A 434 -20.37 -22.32 12.30
CA VAL A 434 -19.59 -21.29 11.62
C VAL A 434 -20.53 -20.20 11.11
N VAL A 435 -20.34 -18.97 11.59
CA VAL A 435 -21.18 -17.83 11.22
C VAL A 435 -20.32 -16.74 10.61
N PHE A 436 -20.60 -16.34 9.38
CA PHE A 436 -19.82 -15.30 8.69
C PHE A 436 -20.70 -14.43 7.78
N ASP A 437 -20.27 -13.19 7.57
CA ASP A 437 -20.94 -12.23 6.70
C ASP A 437 -20.23 -12.22 5.32
N TYR A 438 -20.98 -12.07 4.22
CA TYR A 438 -20.40 -11.91 2.88
C TYR A 438 -20.06 -10.45 2.56
N GLY A 439 -18.92 -10.22 1.92
CA GLY A 439 -18.52 -8.89 1.45
C GLY A 439 -17.20 -8.91 0.67
N LEU A 440 -16.96 -7.83 -0.06
CA LEU A 440 -15.72 -7.61 -0.79
C LEU A 440 -14.65 -6.98 0.13
N PRO A 441 -13.36 -7.34 -0.02
CA PRO A 441 -12.26 -6.71 0.71
C PRO A 441 -12.20 -5.18 0.52
N THR A 442 -12.04 -4.45 1.63
CA THR A 442 -11.93 -2.99 1.65
C THR A 442 -10.68 -2.49 2.35
N ALA A 443 -10.15 -3.22 3.32
CA ALA A 443 -8.90 -2.88 4.00
C ALA A 443 -8.24 -4.10 4.65
N SER A 444 -6.93 -3.99 4.89
CA SER A 444 -6.14 -4.89 5.73
C SER A 444 -5.38 -4.05 6.76
N GLN A 445 -5.36 -4.51 8.01
CA GLN A 445 -4.73 -3.82 9.12
C GLN A 445 -3.94 -4.80 9.96
N ILE A 446 -2.72 -4.44 10.34
CA ILE A 446 -1.93 -5.16 11.35
C ILE A 446 -1.57 -4.18 12.45
N ALA A 447 -1.90 -4.52 13.69
CA ALA A 447 -1.47 -3.78 14.87
C ALA A 447 -0.55 -4.68 15.71
N GLY A 448 0.58 -4.14 16.15
CA GLY A 448 1.65 -4.90 16.77
C GLY A 448 2.21 -4.26 18.02
N ILE A 449 2.67 -5.10 18.95
CA ILE A 449 3.46 -4.71 20.11
C ILE A 449 4.78 -5.48 20.06
N THR A 450 5.87 -4.77 20.27
CA THR A 450 7.22 -5.36 20.38
C THR A 450 7.85 -5.00 21.71
N THR A 451 8.61 -5.92 22.28
CA THR A 451 9.40 -5.70 23.49
C THR A 451 10.83 -6.15 23.22
N GLU A 452 11.78 -5.26 23.49
CA GLU A 452 13.21 -5.57 23.51
C GLU A 452 13.71 -5.41 24.93
N ILE A 453 14.41 -6.42 25.44
CA ILE A 453 15.10 -6.36 26.73
C ILE A 453 16.54 -6.77 26.48
N ARG A 454 17.49 -5.96 26.93
CA ARG A 454 18.92 -6.19 26.78
C ARG A 454 19.61 -6.35 28.12
N ASP A 455 20.55 -7.27 28.20
CA ASP A 455 21.40 -7.52 29.37
C ASP A 455 20.63 -7.75 30.69
N TRP A 456 19.41 -8.29 30.64
CA TRP A 456 18.65 -8.59 31.85
C TRP A 456 19.18 -9.89 32.48
N TRP A 457 20.12 -9.76 33.40
CA TRP A 457 20.84 -10.89 34.02
C TRP A 457 21.56 -11.79 32.99
N GLY A 458 22.09 -11.18 31.93
CA GLY A 458 22.77 -11.86 30.82
C GLY A 458 21.83 -12.48 29.78
N PHE A 459 20.54 -12.11 29.82
CA PHE A 459 19.56 -12.45 28.80
C PHE A 459 19.22 -11.24 27.92
N ASP A 460 19.13 -11.51 26.62
CA ASP A 460 18.54 -10.62 25.64
C ASP A 460 17.24 -11.26 25.13
N LEU A 461 16.16 -10.50 25.14
CA LEU A 461 14.84 -10.92 24.68
C LEU A 461 14.34 -9.96 23.60
N TYR A 462 13.88 -10.53 22.50
CA TYR A 462 13.01 -9.87 21.54
C TYR A 462 11.67 -10.59 21.53
N GLY A 463 10.56 -9.86 21.56
CA GLY A 463 9.23 -10.43 21.43
C GLY A 463 8.35 -9.51 20.61
N GLU A 464 7.56 -10.08 19.72
CA GLU A 464 6.59 -9.38 18.87
C GLU A 464 5.26 -10.14 18.88
N PHE A 465 4.16 -9.41 19.02
CA PHE A 465 2.81 -9.92 18.99
C PHE A 465 1.94 -8.99 18.15
N ASN A 466 1.28 -9.55 17.15
CA ASN A 466 0.56 -8.85 16.11
C ASN A 466 -0.87 -9.38 15.97
N VAL A 467 -1.78 -8.46 15.66
CA VAL A 467 -3.18 -8.74 15.36
C VAL A 467 -3.47 -8.23 13.95
N SER A 468 -3.73 -9.15 13.03
CA SER A 468 -4.16 -8.87 11.66
C SER A 468 -5.68 -8.88 11.54
N THR A 469 -6.23 -7.90 10.84
CA THR A 469 -7.67 -7.71 10.63
C THR A 469 -7.94 -7.36 9.17
N GLN A 470 -8.67 -8.25 8.48
CA GLN A 470 -9.10 -8.03 7.10
C GLN A 470 -10.55 -7.57 7.06
N TYR A 471 -10.79 -6.33 6.63
CA TYR A 471 -12.13 -5.74 6.56
C TYR A 471 -12.80 -6.01 5.21
N ARG A 472 -14.10 -6.33 5.29
CA ARG A 472 -14.97 -6.56 4.14
C ARG A 472 -16.28 -5.78 4.28
N GLN A 473 -16.91 -5.46 3.16
CA GLN A 473 -18.22 -4.78 3.10
C GLN A 473 -19.13 -5.42 2.04
N PHE A 474 -20.42 -5.54 2.34
CA PHE A 474 -21.40 -6.04 1.37
C PHE A 474 -21.64 -5.02 0.23
N PRO A 475 -21.56 -5.38 -1.06
CA PRO A 475 -21.60 -4.42 -2.17
C PRO A 475 -23.01 -4.00 -2.59
N SER A 476 -23.72 -3.29 -1.72
CA SER A 476 -25.01 -2.67 -2.08
C SER A 476 -24.82 -1.37 -2.86
N THR A 477 -25.47 -1.27 -4.02
CA THR A 477 -25.31 -0.15 -4.98
C THR A 477 -26.08 1.10 -4.56
N THR A 478 -27.16 0.96 -3.80
CA THR A 478 -28.03 2.08 -3.39
C THR A 478 -27.78 2.61 -1.99
N ARG A 479 -26.99 1.90 -1.17
CA ARG A 479 -26.71 2.33 0.21
C ARG A 479 -25.53 3.31 0.22
N GLU A 480 -25.70 4.41 0.94
CA GLU A 480 -24.65 5.42 1.13
C GLU A 480 -23.55 4.89 2.05
N SER A 481 -23.95 4.22 3.14
CA SER A 481 -23.06 3.62 4.13
C SER A 481 -23.12 2.09 4.14
N HIS A 482 -21.95 1.49 4.36
CA HIS A 482 -21.73 0.06 4.41
C HIS A 482 -21.16 -0.35 5.76
N ARG A 483 -21.62 -1.49 6.29
CA ARG A 483 -21.08 -2.05 7.53
C ARG A 483 -19.82 -2.84 7.21
N SER A 484 -18.69 -2.45 7.80
CA SER A 484 -17.47 -3.27 7.79
C SER A 484 -17.52 -4.38 8.85
N PHE A 485 -16.98 -5.54 8.51
CA PHE A 485 -16.76 -6.68 9.40
C PHE A 485 -15.48 -7.41 9.00
N SER A 486 -15.00 -8.34 9.82
CA SER A 486 -13.81 -9.15 9.58
C SER A 486 -13.99 -10.58 10.11
N GLY A 487 -13.25 -11.53 9.54
CA GLY A 487 -13.23 -12.93 9.98
C GLY A 487 -14.61 -13.59 10.05
N ILE A 488 -14.76 -14.49 11.02
CA ILE A 488 -16.03 -15.14 11.38
C ILE A 488 -16.50 -14.63 12.75
N ARG A 489 -17.76 -14.87 13.09
CA ARG A 489 -18.30 -14.44 14.38
C ARG A 489 -17.57 -15.13 15.53
N GLY A 490 -16.97 -14.33 16.40
CA GLY A 490 -16.19 -14.82 17.55
C GLY A 490 -14.71 -15.02 17.26
N ASP A 491 -14.29 -14.87 16.00
CA ASP A 491 -12.91 -15.01 15.53
C ASP A 491 -12.69 -13.99 14.39
N GLU A 492 -12.68 -12.71 14.77
CA GLU A 492 -12.68 -11.56 13.85
C GLU A 492 -11.28 -11.12 13.44
N HIS A 493 -10.24 -11.67 14.08
CA HIS A 493 -8.85 -11.26 13.96
C HIS A 493 -7.94 -12.48 13.92
N ALA A 494 -6.85 -12.38 13.18
CA ALA A 494 -5.79 -13.38 13.16
C ALA A 494 -4.60 -12.87 13.97
N VAL A 495 -3.91 -13.75 14.69
CA VAL A 495 -2.76 -13.43 15.52
C VAL A 495 -1.48 -13.98 14.89
N GLY A 496 -0.40 -13.21 14.99
CA GLY A 496 0.95 -13.65 14.70
C GLY A 496 1.88 -13.25 15.84
N TRP A 497 2.80 -14.11 16.23
CA TRP A 497 3.75 -13.83 17.30
C TRP A 497 5.11 -14.46 16.99
N LEU A 498 6.15 -13.82 17.52
CA LEU A 498 7.51 -14.36 17.51
C LEU A 498 8.21 -13.92 18.81
N PHE A 499 9.14 -14.72 19.29
CA PHE A 499 10.06 -14.31 20.32
C PHE A 499 11.41 -15.00 20.15
N ASN A 500 12.46 -14.30 20.55
CA ASN A 500 13.83 -14.77 20.56
C ASN A 500 14.43 -14.47 21.94
N LEU A 501 15.03 -15.46 22.56
CA LEU A 501 15.71 -15.36 23.84
C LEU A 501 17.15 -15.87 23.70
N VAL A 502 18.11 -15.00 23.96
CA VAL A 502 19.54 -15.33 23.97
C VAL A 502 20.08 -15.17 25.38
N ARG A 503 20.91 -16.11 25.82
CA ARG A 503 21.70 -16.00 27.04
C ARG A 503 23.18 -16.12 26.74
N HIS A 504 23.94 -15.14 27.23
CA HIS A 504 25.39 -15.16 27.21
C HIS A 504 25.92 -15.68 28.55
N ALA A 505 26.63 -16.80 28.53
CA ALA A 505 27.23 -17.44 29.69
C ALA A 505 28.62 -17.98 29.33
N ASP A 506 29.58 -17.07 29.16
CA ASP A 506 30.92 -17.35 28.63
C ASP A 506 31.53 -18.68 29.15
N PRO A 507 32.01 -19.58 28.26
CA PRO A 507 32.09 -19.44 26.79
C PRO A 507 30.82 -19.86 26.02
N TRP A 508 29.71 -20.11 26.71
CA TRP A 508 28.49 -20.68 26.13
C TRP A 508 27.49 -19.61 25.72
N ARG A 509 26.83 -19.81 24.58
CA ARG A 509 25.67 -19.04 24.13
C ARG A 509 24.49 -20.01 24.00
N PHE A 510 23.37 -19.65 24.59
CA PHE A 510 22.11 -20.39 24.43
C PHE A 510 21.12 -19.50 23.70
N SER A 511 20.50 -20.00 22.65
CA SER A 511 19.44 -19.31 21.92
C SER A 511 18.18 -20.17 21.91
N PHE A 512 17.03 -19.52 22.06
CA PHE A 512 15.73 -20.14 21.96
C PHE A 512 14.82 -19.21 21.16
N GLU A 513 14.12 -19.78 20.18
CA GLU A 513 13.22 -19.06 19.30
C GLU A 513 11.88 -19.80 19.26
N GLY A 514 10.81 -19.03 19.20
CA GLY A 514 9.48 -19.56 18.92
C GLY A 514 8.65 -18.54 18.18
N PHE A 515 7.81 -19.00 17.27
CA PHE A 515 6.90 -18.17 16.51
C PHE A 515 5.61 -18.96 16.21
N GLY A 516 4.57 -18.27 15.79
CA GLY A 516 3.33 -18.87 15.34
C GLY A 516 2.40 -17.83 14.73
N MET A 517 1.60 -18.24 13.75
CA MET A 517 0.62 -17.38 13.12
C MET A 517 -0.64 -18.17 12.76
N ASP A 518 -1.80 -17.53 12.88
CA ASP A 518 -3.07 -18.08 12.43
C ASP A 518 -3.11 -18.09 10.88
N ASP A 519 -3.88 -19.01 10.28
CA ASP A 519 -3.98 -19.15 8.82
C ASP A 519 -4.53 -17.90 8.12
N ALA A 520 -5.31 -17.09 8.85
CA ALA A 520 -5.87 -15.84 8.37
C ALA A 520 -4.94 -14.63 8.60
N TYR A 521 -3.74 -14.82 9.17
CA TYR A 521 -2.77 -13.74 9.34
C TYR A 521 -2.24 -13.31 7.97
N ALA A 522 -2.61 -12.11 7.56
CA ALA A 522 -2.29 -11.63 6.22
C ALA A 522 -1.39 -10.39 6.27
N THR A 523 -0.27 -10.49 5.56
CA THR A 523 0.70 -9.41 5.31
C THR A 523 0.57 -8.85 3.90
N SER A 524 -0.57 -9.02 3.24
CA SER A 524 -0.75 -8.54 1.88
C SER A 524 -2.17 -8.03 1.61
N PHE A 525 -2.32 -7.25 0.54
CA PHE A 525 -3.59 -6.68 0.10
C PHE A 525 -3.62 -6.49 -1.42
N LYS A 526 -4.74 -6.76 -2.08
CA LYS A 526 -4.90 -6.52 -3.52
C LYS A 526 -5.44 -5.10 -3.78
N PRO A 527 -4.65 -4.16 -4.34
CA PRO A 527 -5.10 -2.81 -4.62
C PRO A 527 -6.16 -2.75 -5.71
N VAL A 528 -6.94 -1.68 -5.71
CA VAL A 528 -7.91 -1.40 -6.78
C VAL A 528 -7.22 -0.79 -8.00
N ASP A 529 -7.72 -1.07 -9.20
CA ASP A 529 -7.31 -0.36 -10.41
C ASP A 529 -8.01 1.01 -10.54
N SER A 530 -7.71 1.76 -11.61
CA SER A 530 -8.33 3.07 -11.86
C SER A 530 -9.85 3.04 -12.03
N ARG A 531 -10.40 1.88 -12.43
CA ARG A 531 -11.84 1.68 -12.57
C ARG A 531 -12.50 1.32 -11.24
N GLY A 532 -11.72 1.13 -10.16
CA GLY A 532 -12.20 0.65 -8.88
C GLY A 532 -12.50 -0.85 -8.89
N LEU A 533 -11.80 -1.63 -9.69
CA LEU A 533 -11.94 -3.09 -9.73
C LEU A 533 -10.69 -3.75 -9.13
N VAL A 534 -10.89 -4.90 -8.51
CA VAL A 534 -9.82 -5.75 -7.97
C VAL A 534 -9.83 -7.06 -8.74
N ASP A 535 -8.65 -7.59 -9.05
CA ASP A 535 -8.48 -8.90 -9.66
C ASP A 535 -8.32 -9.94 -8.55
N TYR A 536 -9.39 -10.66 -8.22
CA TYR A 536 -9.40 -11.58 -7.08
C TYR A 536 -8.77 -12.94 -7.37
N SER A 537 -8.30 -13.19 -8.61
CA SER A 537 -7.75 -14.49 -8.98
C SER A 537 -6.48 -14.81 -8.21
N PRO A 538 -6.25 -16.07 -7.79
CA PRO A 538 -5.02 -16.44 -7.10
C PRO A 538 -3.78 -16.25 -7.98
N GLU A 539 -3.90 -16.38 -9.30
CA GLU A 539 -2.80 -16.21 -10.26
C GLU A 539 -2.41 -14.74 -10.50
N ALA A 540 -3.23 -13.78 -10.06
CA ALA A 540 -2.92 -12.35 -10.13
C ALA A 540 -1.98 -11.92 -8.98
N THR A 541 -0.82 -12.57 -8.90
CA THR A 541 0.24 -12.31 -7.91
C THR A 541 0.96 -10.99 -8.19
N ASP A 542 1.04 -10.58 -9.46
CA ASP A 542 1.57 -9.27 -9.91
C ASP A 542 0.74 -8.08 -9.42
N ARG A 543 -0.48 -8.33 -8.91
CA ARG A 543 -1.41 -7.31 -8.37
C ARG A 543 -1.54 -7.37 -6.86
N LEU A 544 -0.76 -8.20 -6.20
CA LEU A 544 -0.71 -8.28 -4.75
C LEU A 544 0.26 -7.21 -4.21
N TYR A 545 -0.11 -6.55 -3.11
CA TYR A 545 0.79 -5.64 -2.41
C TYR A 545 1.10 -6.21 -1.03
N ASP A 546 2.30 -6.76 -0.89
CA ASP A 546 2.83 -7.35 0.34
C ASP A 546 3.45 -6.26 1.22
N PHE A 547 3.23 -6.38 2.52
CA PHE A 547 3.77 -5.52 3.55
C PHE A 547 5.17 -5.98 3.94
N VAL A 548 5.38 -7.30 3.93
CA VAL A 548 6.65 -7.96 4.17
C VAL A 548 7.05 -8.63 2.85
N GLU A 549 8.20 -8.25 2.31
CA GLU A 549 8.78 -8.87 1.12
C GLU A 549 9.57 -10.10 1.54
N ASP A 550 9.35 -11.18 0.79
CA ASP A 550 10.34 -12.22 0.60
C ASP A 550 11.45 -11.61 -0.26
N ASN A 551 12.63 -11.49 0.31
CA ASN A 551 13.86 -11.01 -0.32
C ASN A 551 14.95 -11.72 0.46
N ASP A 552 15.14 -12.97 0.05
CA ASP A 552 15.97 -14.00 0.65
C ASP A 552 17.47 -13.74 0.37
N ASP A 553 17.79 -13.25 -0.83
CA ASP A 553 19.13 -12.87 -1.28
C ASP A 553 19.65 -11.54 -0.70
N GLN A 554 18.79 -10.80 0.01
CA GLN A 554 19.08 -9.50 0.64
C GLN A 554 19.55 -8.41 -0.32
N ASP A 555 19.16 -8.48 -1.58
CA ASP A 555 19.50 -7.46 -2.55
C ASP A 555 18.50 -6.28 -2.52
N ARG A 556 18.59 -5.38 -3.51
CA ARG A 556 17.70 -4.21 -3.59
C ARG A 556 16.43 -4.46 -4.43
N HIS A 557 16.37 -5.57 -5.15
CA HIS A 557 15.35 -5.94 -6.10
C HIS A 557 14.31 -6.84 -5.40
N PRO A 558 13.02 -6.47 -5.36
CA PRO A 558 12.01 -7.38 -4.82
C PRO A 558 11.85 -8.60 -5.74
N ASP A 559 11.89 -9.80 -5.17
CA ASP A 559 11.81 -11.08 -5.90
C ASP A 559 10.48 -11.17 -6.64
N GLN A 560 9.39 -10.81 -5.96
CA GLN A 560 8.06 -10.78 -6.54
C GLN A 560 7.87 -9.58 -7.47
N LYS A 561 7.82 -9.86 -8.79
CA LYS A 561 7.40 -8.89 -9.81
C LYS A 561 5.99 -8.38 -9.52
N ARG A 562 5.84 -7.05 -9.45
CA ARG A 562 4.56 -6.39 -9.13
C ARG A 562 4.28 -5.19 -10.01
N PHE A 563 3.00 -5.02 -10.35
CA PHE A 563 2.51 -3.86 -11.07
C PHE A 563 2.85 -2.57 -10.32
N PHE A 564 3.47 -1.62 -11.02
CA PHE A 564 4.00 -0.37 -10.46
C PHE A 564 5.01 -0.52 -9.31
N GLN A 565 5.71 -1.65 -9.21
CA GLN A 565 6.80 -1.87 -8.26
C GLN A 565 7.95 -2.66 -8.93
N GLY A 566 9.12 -2.65 -8.31
CA GLY A 566 10.32 -3.36 -8.75
C GLY A 566 11.54 -2.49 -8.58
N GLY A 567 12.73 -3.03 -8.83
CA GLY A 567 13.94 -2.22 -8.86
C GLY A 567 13.85 -1.17 -9.96
N LEU A 568 14.03 0.11 -9.59
CA LEU A 568 14.00 1.26 -10.49
C LEU A 568 15.40 1.72 -10.88
N VAL A 569 16.42 1.06 -10.33
CA VAL A 569 17.82 1.19 -10.70
C VAL A 569 18.19 0.09 -11.71
N PRO A 570 18.86 0.44 -12.83
CA PRO A 570 19.35 -0.56 -13.77
C PRO A 570 20.24 -1.61 -13.09
N PRO A 571 20.09 -2.92 -13.39
CA PRO A 571 21.09 -3.90 -13.04
C PRO A 571 22.42 -3.57 -13.71
N GLN A 572 23.54 -4.00 -13.10
CA GLN A 572 24.86 -3.84 -13.73
C GLN A 572 24.96 -4.63 -15.05
N SER A 573 24.14 -5.66 -15.23
CA SER A 573 24.00 -6.40 -16.48
C SER A 573 23.08 -5.69 -17.47
N THR A 574 23.62 -5.12 -18.55
CA THR A 574 22.83 -4.52 -19.65
C THR A 574 23.20 -5.08 -21.03
N ALA A 575 23.46 -6.39 -21.11
CA ALA A 575 23.85 -7.10 -22.35
C ALA A 575 22.88 -6.87 -23.53
N LEU A 576 21.62 -6.53 -23.27
CA LEU A 576 20.64 -6.20 -24.31
C LEU A 576 19.83 -4.95 -23.92
N GLY A 577 20.35 -3.79 -24.29
CA GLY A 577 19.58 -2.60 -24.65
C GLY A 577 18.32 -2.29 -23.82
N GLY A 578 18.53 -1.55 -22.73
CA GLY A 578 17.53 -0.63 -22.17
C GLY A 578 16.73 -1.18 -21.00
N PHE A 579 17.29 -1.08 -19.79
CA PHE A 579 16.48 -1.05 -18.58
C PHE A 579 15.40 0.03 -18.74
N GLN A 580 14.15 -0.39 -18.72
CA GLN A 580 12.99 0.48 -18.82
C GLN A 580 12.15 0.26 -17.58
N VAL A 581 11.98 1.34 -16.81
CA VAL A 581 10.94 1.37 -15.78
C VAL A 581 9.60 1.28 -16.48
N ARG A 582 8.85 0.22 -16.20
CA ARG A 582 7.53 -0.02 -16.81
C ARG A 582 6.46 -0.14 -15.76
N SER A 583 5.23 0.12 -16.19
CA SER A 583 4.04 -0.03 -15.34
C SER A 583 3.77 -1.48 -14.95
N ASP A 584 4.17 -2.47 -15.75
CA ASP A 584 4.00 -3.89 -15.44
C ASP A 584 4.93 -4.40 -14.32
N GLY A 585 5.81 -3.54 -13.81
CA GLY A 585 6.81 -3.88 -12.83
C GLY A 585 8.11 -4.34 -13.47
N VAL A 586 9.17 -4.29 -12.67
CA VAL A 586 10.48 -4.80 -13.06
C VAL A 586 10.72 -6.05 -12.21
N PRO A 587 10.79 -7.25 -12.79
CA PRO A 587 11.17 -8.45 -12.04
C PRO A 587 12.58 -8.26 -11.51
N ASP A 588 12.92 -8.98 -10.45
CA ASP A 588 14.31 -9.15 -10.09
C ASP A 588 15.10 -9.69 -11.32
N PRO A 589 16.13 -8.96 -11.77
CA PRO A 589 16.94 -9.36 -12.94
C PRO A 589 17.73 -10.65 -12.72
N ALA A 590 17.96 -11.09 -11.49
CA ALA A 590 18.67 -12.33 -11.21
C ALA A 590 18.31 -12.85 -9.81
N VAL A 591 17.46 -13.88 -9.73
CA VAL A 591 17.27 -14.66 -8.50
C VAL A 591 18.60 -15.39 -8.25
N PHE A 592 19.44 -14.81 -7.38
CA PHE A 592 20.84 -15.19 -7.30
C PHE A 592 20.99 -16.56 -6.66
N PRO A 593 21.64 -17.54 -7.32
CA PRO A 593 22.20 -18.66 -6.58
C PRO A 593 23.37 -18.17 -5.77
N GLY A 594 23.08 -17.89 -4.51
CA GLY A 594 24.08 -17.59 -3.50
C GLY A 594 24.57 -16.15 -3.49
N TYR A 595 24.76 -15.73 -2.24
CA TYR A 595 25.40 -14.53 -1.73
C TYR A 595 26.14 -13.62 -2.74
N ASP A 596 25.83 -12.33 -2.61
CA ASP A 596 26.63 -11.18 -3.04
C ASP A 596 27.29 -10.57 -1.77
N GLU A 597 28.32 -11.23 -1.20
CA GLU A 597 28.91 -10.84 0.11
C GLU A 597 29.55 -9.45 0.03
N ASN A 598 29.96 -9.05 -1.17
CA ASN A 598 30.57 -7.78 -1.50
C ASN A 598 29.58 -6.70 -1.96
N GLY A 599 28.30 -7.01 -2.15
CA GLY A 599 27.24 -6.06 -2.50
C GLY A 599 27.41 -5.43 -3.89
N ASP A 600 28.04 -6.14 -4.83
CA ASP A 600 28.32 -5.68 -6.18
C ASP A 600 27.32 -6.16 -7.24
N PHE A 601 26.28 -6.89 -6.84
CA PHE A 601 25.21 -7.47 -7.66
C PHE A 601 25.72 -8.46 -8.71
N ILE A 602 26.82 -9.16 -8.40
CA ILE A 602 27.37 -10.28 -9.16
C ILE A 602 27.47 -11.47 -8.21
N SER A 603 26.96 -12.63 -8.62
CA SER A 603 27.04 -13.85 -7.79
C SER A 603 28.49 -14.17 -7.42
N ASP A 604 28.76 -14.43 -6.14
CA ASP A 604 30.06 -14.90 -5.63
C ASP A 604 30.48 -16.25 -6.25
N PHE A 605 29.53 -16.97 -6.84
CA PHE A 605 29.75 -18.23 -7.55
C PHE A 605 29.99 -18.06 -9.06
N ASN A 606 29.91 -16.82 -9.57
CA ASN A 606 30.09 -16.51 -10.98
C ASN A 606 30.65 -15.08 -11.21
N GLN A 607 31.73 -14.73 -10.52
CA GLN A 607 32.24 -13.36 -10.33
C GLN A 607 32.76 -12.69 -11.62
N ASN A 608 33.18 -13.47 -12.62
CA ASN A 608 33.59 -12.95 -13.94
C ASN A 608 32.46 -12.93 -14.98
N SER A 609 31.24 -13.37 -14.64
CA SER A 609 30.05 -13.25 -15.49
C SER A 609 29.30 -11.95 -15.21
N ASN A 610 29.45 -10.96 -16.09
CA ASN A 610 28.72 -9.70 -16.02
C ASN A 610 27.98 -9.42 -17.34
N GLY A 611 27.09 -8.42 -17.37
CA GLY A 611 26.30 -8.18 -18.59
C GLY A 611 27.09 -7.68 -19.81
N ASP A 612 28.37 -7.33 -19.68
CA ASP A 612 29.22 -7.08 -20.85
C ASP A 612 29.88 -8.37 -21.37
N ARG A 613 30.06 -9.37 -20.47
CA ARG A 613 30.68 -10.66 -20.73
C ARG A 613 30.08 -11.73 -19.80
N GLU A 614 29.04 -12.39 -20.26
CA GLU A 614 28.47 -13.54 -19.57
C GLU A 614 29.36 -14.77 -19.79
N ASN A 615 29.56 -15.54 -18.73
CA ASN A 615 30.23 -16.83 -18.85
C ASN A 615 29.29 -17.89 -19.41
N PHE A 616 29.84 -18.86 -20.14
CA PHE A 616 29.08 -20.04 -20.57
C PHE A 616 28.88 -21.06 -19.44
N PHE A 617 29.73 -21.03 -18.42
CA PHE A 617 29.71 -21.92 -17.26
C PHE A 617 29.97 -21.09 -16.00
N PRO A 618 29.39 -21.42 -14.83
CA PRO A 618 29.76 -20.79 -13.56
C PRO A 618 31.24 -20.97 -13.23
N ASP A 619 31.81 -20.08 -12.43
CA ASP A 619 33.22 -20.06 -12.00
C ASP A 619 33.73 -21.45 -11.55
N TYR A 620 32.89 -22.16 -10.80
CA TYR A 620 33.20 -23.48 -10.24
C TYR A 620 33.19 -24.62 -11.27
N GLU A 621 32.63 -24.41 -12.47
CA GLU A 621 32.64 -25.37 -13.59
C GLU A 621 33.58 -25.00 -14.74
N GLU A 622 34.19 -23.81 -14.72
CA GLU A 622 35.04 -23.35 -15.82
C GLU A 622 36.23 -24.31 -16.10
N PRO A 623 36.52 -24.61 -17.39
CA PRO A 623 37.51 -25.62 -17.77
C PRO A 623 38.97 -25.17 -17.64
N PHE A 624 39.27 -23.86 -17.63
CA PHE A 624 40.62 -23.32 -17.46
C PHE A 624 40.58 -21.96 -16.74
N LEU A 625 41.49 -21.74 -15.77
CA LEU A 625 41.52 -20.56 -14.88
C LEU A 625 40.26 -20.38 -14.02
N ARG A 626 39.90 -21.42 -13.27
CA ARG A 626 38.80 -21.36 -12.30
C ARG A 626 39.02 -20.24 -11.29
N HIS A 627 38.00 -19.43 -11.09
CA HIS A 627 37.86 -18.64 -9.88
C HIS A 627 37.69 -19.58 -8.68
N HIS A 628 38.17 -19.17 -7.51
CA HIS A 628 38.20 -20.00 -6.30
C HIS A 628 36.81 -20.02 -5.64
N SER A 629 35.87 -20.72 -6.27
CA SER A 629 34.50 -20.87 -5.81
C SER A 629 34.13 -22.35 -5.70
N ASP A 630 33.52 -22.74 -4.58
CA ASP A 630 33.00 -24.08 -4.36
C ASP A 630 31.62 -24.23 -5.00
N ARG A 631 31.21 -25.45 -5.36
CA ARG A 631 29.83 -25.66 -5.82
C ARG A 631 28.87 -25.45 -4.65
N PRO A 632 27.73 -24.75 -4.81
CA PRO A 632 26.87 -24.47 -3.67
C PRO A 632 26.24 -25.74 -3.05
N GLU A 633 26.13 -26.84 -3.80
CA GLU A 633 25.73 -28.18 -3.31
C GLU A 633 26.65 -28.77 -2.22
N PHE A 634 27.86 -28.22 -2.01
CA PHE A 634 28.78 -28.65 -0.96
C PHE A 634 28.81 -27.71 0.25
N LEU A 635 28.00 -26.65 0.26
CA LEU A 635 27.96 -25.68 1.33
C LEU A 635 26.95 -26.10 2.40
N PHE A 636 27.26 -25.78 3.66
CA PHE A 636 26.44 -26.12 4.80
C PHE A 636 25.51 -24.96 5.16
N GLY A 637 24.24 -25.26 5.40
CA GLY A 637 23.27 -24.30 5.92
C GLY A 637 21.94 -24.95 6.30
N ILE A 638 20.99 -24.11 6.70
CA ILE A 638 19.59 -24.50 6.95
C ILE A 638 18.88 -24.49 5.61
N ASP A 639 18.03 -25.48 5.35
CA ASP A 639 17.19 -25.63 4.15
C ASP A 639 15.75 -25.53 4.67
N LEU A 640 15.08 -24.38 4.52
CA LEU A 640 13.79 -24.14 5.18
C LEU A 640 12.64 -24.79 4.42
N ASN A 641 12.72 -24.85 3.09
CA ASN A 641 11.67 -25.45 2.26
C ASN A 641 11.95 -26.90 1.82
N ASN A 642 13.07 -27.49 2.28
CA ASN A 642 13.51 -28.87 2.06
C ASN A 642 13.74 -29.23 0.56
N ASN A 643 14.16 -28.27 -0.26
CA ASN A 643 14.45 -28.49 -1.68
C ASN A 643 15.86 -29.09 -1.93
N GLY A 644 16.69 -29.24 -0.89
CA GLY A 644 18.05 -29.78 -0.96
C GLY A 644 19.16 -28.75 -1.18
N TRP A 645 18.84 -27.46 -1.17
CA TRP A 645 19.77 -26.33 -1.11
C TRP A 645 19.65 -25.67 0.25
N ALA A 646 20.77 -25.20 0.81
CA ALA A 646 20.66 -24.38 2.01
C ALA A 646 20.13 -23.01 1.60
N GLU A 647 19.17 -22.49 2.36
CA GLU A 647 18.44 -21.23 2.13
C GLU A 647 19.35 -20.06 1.80
N ARG A 648 20.50 -20.00 2.49
CA ARG A 648 21.55 -19.01 2.24
C ARG A 648 22.06 -18.99 0.78
N PHE A 649 21.82 -20.04 0.02
CA PHE A 649 22.27 -20.27 -1.35
C PHE A 649 21.13 -20.73 -2.26
N GLU A 650 19.89 -20.63 -1.80
CA GLU A 650 18.70 -20.89 -2.59
C GLU A 650 18.56 -19.85 -3.71
N ASN A 651 17.83 -20.19 -4.77
CA ASN A 651 17.78 -19.42 -6.00
C ASN A 651 16.46 -19.58 -6.77
N ASP A 652 15.39 -19.92 -6.06
CA ASP A 652 14.09 -20.12 -6.66
C ASP A 652 13.08 -19.03 -6.23
N ASP A 653 11.89 -19.06 -6.82
CA ASP A 653 10.81 -18.12 -6.54
C ASP A 653 9.79 -18.72 -5.55
N LEU A 654 10.18 -19.76 -4.81
CA LEU A 654 9.36 -20.40 -3.80
C LEU A 654 9.47 -19.65 -2.48
N PRO A 655 8.39 -19.62 -1.68
CA PRO A 655 8.42 -18.95 -0.39
C PRO A 655 9.22 -19.73 0.65
N ASP A 656 9.96 -18.99 1.47
CA ASP A 656 10.58 -19.51 2.68
C ASP A 656 9.52 -19.79 3.73
N TYR A 657 9.22 -21.06 3.94
CA TYR A 657 8.37 -21.44 5.06
C TYR A 657 9.17 -21.29 6.36
N PRO A 658 8.59 -20.73 7.42
CA PRO A 658 9.16 -20.87 8.74
C PRO A 658 8.95 -22.34 9.18
N TYR A 659 9.90 -23.19 8.77
CA TYR A 659 10.10 -24.62 9.07
C TYR A 659 9.05 -25.60 8.56
#